data_AF-A0A3A6NAP6-F1
#
_entry.id   AF-A0A3A6NAP6-F1
#
_cell.length_a   1.000
_cell.length_b   1.000
_cell.length_c   1.000
_cell.angle_alpha   90.00
_cell.angle_beta   90.00
_cell.angle_gamma   90.00
#
_symmetry.space_group_name_H-M   'P 1'
#
loop_
_entity.id
_entity.type
_entity.pdbx_description
1 polymer ?
#
loop_
_entity_poly.entity_id
_entity_poly.type
_entity_poly.pdbx_seq_one_letter_code
_entity_poly.pdbx_strand_id
1 'polypeptide(L)'
;MKALVLAEKPSVAREIARVLKCGAKNKGYMEGPQYIVTWALGHLVALAEPHDYDPKYKEWRLEDLPMLPPSMKLKVIRQTSHQFQVIRNLMRREDVRELVIATDAGREGELVARWIMALANWKKPFRRLWISSQTDEAILEGFANLKIGSAYDDLYHAAACRAEADWLVGLNVTRALTCKFNAQLTAGRVQTPTLAMIVNREEEIRRFVPVDFWTVRADFGEYFGDWRKKGGSGRVFSQAEAEELVARIKGHPGVVKEVRTEGKSEPPPLAYDLTELQRDANKRYGFPAQKTLSVLQDLYEQRKLVTYPRTDSRYITTDMVPTLPGRLSSIAVGPYAELVKPLLQKPVTPTKRFVDDSKVSDHHAIIPTGEPLKLTVLNAEELKLYDLIARRFIAVLYPAYRYDQTTLITEINGESFQSRGKVVKDKGWRAVTSPAAEKDDAKDEALPEQVLVLPKKGDVKQVRDLKINKGKTKPPARYTEATLLTAMESPGKFIEDEELRETIKHGGLGTPATRAEIIEKLLHNNYVERQGKELVPTSKGVQLINLVSPALKSPELTARWERRLADIARGKGGKKEFLADIRASAAQLVKTVAADTAVYKADNVSRTKCPVCGKYMLLVNGKRGRMLVCQDRACGHRQPEKQDEFGGFKSSRKAIAVNQKLIAQYSDKGPIGQSLGDLLKAAIEEKEKAGEGE
;
A
#
# COMPACT_ATOMS: atom_id res chain seq x y z
N MET A 1 26.90 -22.44 -27.09
CA MET A 1 27.09 -21.36 -26.11
C MET A 1 25.73 -20.74 -25.82
N LYS A 2 25.42 -20.43 -24.55
CA LYS A 2 24.08 -19.99 -24.11
C LYS A 2 24.12 -18.69 -23.31
N ALA A 3 23.00 -17.98 -23.31
CA ALA A 3 22.73 -16.86 -22.42
C ALA A 3 21.85 -17.30 -21.25
N LEU A 4 22.22 -16.93 -20.02
CA LEU A 4 21.39 -17.12 -18.84
C LEU A 4 20.44 -15.94 -18.69
N VAL A 5 19.14 -16.16 -18.71
CA VAL A 5 18.12 -15.13 -18.51
C VAL A 5 17.61 -15.21 -17.08
N LEU A 6 17.76 -14.13 -16.30
CA LEU A 6 17.31 -14.06 -14.91
C LEU A 6 16.06 -13.18 -14.81
N ALA A 7 14.90 -13.81 -14.68
CA ALA A 7 13.64 -13.12 -14.41
C ALA A 7 13.43 -12.88 -12.89
N GLU A 8 12.47 -12.02 -12.53
CA GLU A 8 12.18 -11.74 -11.10
C GLU A 8 11.37 -12.84 -10.41
N LYS A 9 10.53 -13.55 -11.15
CA LYS A 9 9.55 -14.51 -10.61
C LYS A 9 9.23 -15.63 -11.61
N PRO A 10 8.72 -16.79 -11.13
CA PRO A 10 8.48 -17.95 -11.98
C PRO A 10 7.47 -17.72 -13.11
N SER A 11 6.47 -16.85 -12.91
CA SER A 11 5.47 -16.56 -13.94
C SER A 11 6.09 -15.87 -15.16
N VAL A 12 6.90 -14.83 -14.93
CA VAL A 12 7.61 -14.10 -15.99
C VAL A 12 8.60 -15.00 -16.72
N ALA A 13 9.38 -15.80 -15.97
CA ALA A 13 10.29 -16.77 -16.58
C ALA A 13 9.58 -17.76 -17.49
N ARG A 14 8.37 -18.22 -17.15
CA ARG A 14 7.60 -19.14 -17.99
C ARG A 14 7.18 -18.51 -19.31
N GLU A 15 6.73 -17.26 -19.31
CA GLU A 15 6.36 -16.55 -20.55
C GLU A 15 7.59 -16.31 -21.43
N ILE A 16 8.68 -15.83 -20.85
CA ILE A 16 9.95 -15.64 -21.57
C ILE A 16 10.46 -16.97 -22.14
N ALA A 17 10.45 -18.05 -21.34
CA ALA A 17 10.87 -19.37 -21.78
C ALA A 17 10.00 -19.92 -22.92
N ARG A 18 8.68 -19.67 -22.89
CA ARG A 18 7.75 -20.06 -23.97
C ARG A 18 8.13 -19.36 -25.27
N VAL A 19 8.29 -18.04 -25.25
CA VAL A 19 8.64 -17.23 -26.44
C VAL A 19 10.02 -17.60 -26.97
N LEU A 20 11.00 -17.83 -26.08
CA LEU A 20 12.36 -18.24 -26.43
C LEU A 20 12.52 -19.75 -26.70
N LYS A 21 11.41 -20.50 -26.78
CA LYS A 21 11.41 -21.95 -27.09
C LYS A 21 12.28 -22.79 -26.14
N CYS A 22 12.32 -22.42 -24.86
CA CYS A 22 13.03 -23.14 -23.80
C CYS A 22 12.12 -24.24 -23.20
N GLY A 23 12.01 -25.38 -23.87
CA GLY A 23 11.08 -26.45 -23.51
C GLY A 23 11.53 -27.38 -22.37
N ALA A 24 12.83 -27.52 -22.13
CA ALA A 24 13.35 -28.45 -21.12
C ALA A 24 13.17 -27.87 -19.71
N LYS A 25 12.22 -28.44 -18.95
CA LYS A 25 11.91 -28.01 -17.58
C LYS A 25 12.84 -28.67 -16.57
N ASN A 26 13.47 -27.87 -15.72
CA ASN A 26 14.33 -28.31 -14.63
C ASN A 26 13.89 -27.65 -13.32
N LYS A 27 14.45 -28.13 -12.20
CA LYS A 27 14.17 -27.52 -10.89
C LYS A 27 14.79 -26.12 -10.80
N GLY A 28 13.96 -25.09 -10.94
CA GLY A 28 14.35 -23.69 -10.81
C GLY A 28 14.80 -23.01 -12.12
N TYR A 29 14.71 -23.67 -13.27
CA TYR A 29 14.98 -23.07 -14.58
C TYR A 29 14.36 -23.87 -15.74
N MET A 30 14.32 -23.27 -16.93
CA MET A 30 13.93 -23.87 -18.19
C MET A 30 15.06 -23.67 -19.21
N GLU A 31 15.33 -24.65 -20.05
CA GLU A 31 16.48 -24.64 -20.95
C GLU A 31 16.06 -24.88 -22.40
N GLY A 32 16.66 -24.13 -23.31
CA GLY A 32 16.54 -24.26 -24.74
C GLY A 32 17.91 -24.32 -25.42
N PRO A 33 17.94 -24.26 -26.77
CA PRO A 33 19.19 -24.32 -27.52
C PRO A 33 20.13 -23.14 -27.22
N GLN A 34 19.57 -21.93 -27.13
CA GLN A 34 20.32 -20.68 -27.00
C GLN A 34 20.22 -20.03 -25.61
N TYR A 35 19.13 -20.30 -24.88
CA TYR A 35 18.83 -19.64 -23.61
C TYR A 35 18.62 -20.64 -22.48
N ILE A 36 18.99 -20.22 -21.27
CA ILE A 36 18.61 -20.85 -20.01
C ILE A 36 17.82 -19.79 -19.26
N VAL A 37 16.52 -20.00 -19.03
CA VAL A 37 15.66 -19.06 -18.32
C VAL A 37 15.46 -19.51 -16.88
N THR A 38 15.95 -18.72 -15.93
CA THR A 38 15.76 -18.92 -14.49
C THR A 38 15.04 -17.71 -13.89
N TRP A 39 14.73 -17.78 -12.60
CA TRP A 39 14.00 -16.73 -11.89
C TRP A 39 14.50 -16.55 -10.46
N ALA A 40 14.35 -15.33 -9.96
CA ALA A 40 14.37 -15.05 -8.54
C ALA A 40 12.99 -15.35 -7.89
N LEU A 41 12.84 -15.02 -6.61
CA LEU A 41 11.58 -15.10 -5.87
C LEU A 41 11.37 -13.77 -5.15
N GLY A 42 11.47 -12.67 -5.91
CA GLY A 42 11.83 -11.36 -5.38
C GLY A 42 13.30 -11.37 -4.90
N HIS A 43 13.59 -10.67 -3.81
CA HIS A 43 14.93 -10.65 -3.23
C HIS A 43 15.35 -12.05 -2.74
N LEU A 44 16.47 -12.57 -3.26
CA LEU A 44 17.17 -13.77 -2.73
C LEU A 44 18.33 -13.40 -1.79
N VAL A 45 18.73 -12.15 -1.87
CA VAL A 45 19.89 -11.56 -1.20
C VAL A 45 19.40 -10.29 -0.51
N ALA A 46 19.91 -10.04 0.69
CA ALA A 46 19.62 -8.84 1.45
C ALA A 46 20.91 -8.25 2.02
N LEU A 47 20.84 -7.04 2.58
CA LEU A 47 21.88 -6.52 3.45
C LEU A 47 22.04 -7.42 4.68
N ALA A 48 23.28 -7.64 5.09
CA ALA A 48 23.59 -8.42 6.29
C ALA A 48 22.99 -7.75 7.54
N GLU A 49 22.67 -8.56 8.54
CA GLU A 49 22.16 -8.05 9.81
C GLU A 49 23.29 -7.45 10.65
N PRO A 50 23.01 -6.58 11.63
CA PRO A 50 24.05 -5.99 12.48
C PRO A 50 25.01 -7.03 13.07
N HIS A 51 24.50 -8.17 13.55
CA HIS A 51 25.33 -9.21 14.17
C HIS A 51 26.27 -9.95 13.20
N ASP A 52 26.07 -9.82 11.87
CA ASP A 52 26.99 -10.34 10.85
C ASP A 52 28.21 -9.43 10.65
N TYR A 53 28.15 -8.19 11.15
CA TYR A 53 29.30 -7.27 11.18
C TYR A 53 30.11 -7.45 12.45
N ASP A 54 29.42 -7.53 13.59
CA ASP A 54 30.02 -7.74 14.91
C ASP A 54 29.03 -8.48 15.82
N PRO A 55 29.41 -9.64 16.42
CA PRO A 55 28.55 -10.39 17.33
C PRO A 55 27.95 -9.57 18.49
N LYS A 56 28.60 -8.48 18.92
CA LYS A 56 28.08 -7.62 20.00
C LYS A 56 26.72 -7.00 19.66
N TYR A 57 26.45 -6.73 18.37
CA TYR A 57 25.19 -6.16 17.90
C TYR A 57 23.99 -7.12 17.97
N LYS A 58 24.17 -8.36 18.47
CA LYS A 58 23.05 -9.23 18.88
C LYS A 58 22.29 -8.60 20.05
N GLU A 59 23.00 -8.02 21.00
CA GLU A 59 22.41 -7.26 22.09
C GLU A 59 22.21 -5.81 21.66
N TRP A 60 21.15 -5.17 22.16
CA TRP A 60 20.82 -3.79 21.80
C TRP A 60 21.24 -2.88 22.96
N ARG A 61 22.41 -2.26 22.82
CA ARG A 61 22.96 -1.30 23.78
C ARG A 61 23.06 0.08 23.14
N LEU A 62 22.81 1.14 23.93
CA LEU A 62 22.86 2.51 23.41
C LEU A 62 24.30 2.95 23.12
N GLU A 63 25.27 2.47 23.91
CA GLU A 63 26.71 2.73 23.77
C GLU A 63 27.31 2.18 22.47
N ASP A 64 26.68 1.17 21.86
CA ASP A 64 27.09 0.57 20.60
C ASP A 64 26.57 1.32 19.36
N LEU A 65 25.79 2.39 19.54
CA LEU A 65 25.16 3.12 18.45
C LEU A 65 25.88 4.45 18.16
N PRO A 66 25.96 4.87 16.88
CA PRO A 66 25.40 4.22 15.69
C PRO A 66 26.28 3.08 15.13
N MET A 67 25.64 2.06 14.57
CA MET A 67 26.24 0.99 13.77
C MET A 67 26.53 1.51 12.36
N LEU A 68 27.80 1.84 12.08
CA LEU A 68 28.24 2.41 10.79
C LEU A 68 29.37 1.58 10.17
N PRO A 69 29.10 0.36 9.64
CA PRO A 69 30.14 -0.47 9.05
C PRO A 69 30.78 0.24 7.84
N PRO A 70 32.11 0.11 7.60
CA PRO A 70 32.79 0.82 6.52
C PRO A 70 32.25 0.45 5.13
N SER A 71 31.82 -0.81 4.97
CA SER A 71 31.14 -1.30 3.77
C SER A 71 29.94 -2.17 4.15
N MET A 72 28.91 -2.14 3.30
CA MET A 72 27.72 -2.94 3.50
C MET A 72 27.93 -4.35 2.93
N LYS A 73 27.66 -5.38 3.74
CA LYS A 73 27.75 -6.79 3.36
C LYS A 73 26.40 -7.29 2.84
N LEU A 74 26.44 -8.22 1.89
CA LEU A 74 25.27 -8.94 1.39
C LEU A 74 25.21 -10.34 1.98
N LYS A 75 24.00 -10.85 2.20
CA LYS A 75 23.73 -12.19 2.73
C LYS A 75 22.55 -12.83 2.01
N VAL A 76 22.65 -14.14 1.77
CA VAL A 76 21.54 -14.92 1.18
C VAL A 76 20.42 -15.06 2.19
N ILE A 77 19.19 -14.83 1.74
CA ILE A 77 17.99 -15.03 2.56
C ILE A 77 17.78 -16.53 2.75
N ARG A 78 17.70 -16.99 4.00
CA ARG A 78 17.65 -18.43 4.35
C ARG A 78 16.51 -19.16 3.63
N GLN A 79 15.33 -18.55 3.61
CA GLN A 79 14.09 -19.11 3.07
C GLN A 79 14.17 -19.38 1.56
N THR A 80 14.96 -18.59 0.83
CA THR A 80 15.06 -18.67 -0.64
C THR A 80 16.45 -19.13 -1.11
N SER A 81 17.28 -19.61 -0.19
CA SER A 81 18.65 -20.07 -0.43
C SER A 81 18.76 -21.16 -1.49
N HIS A 82 17.77 -22.05 -1.59
CA HIS A 82 17.76 -23.11 -2.61
C HIS A 82 17.78 -22.54 -4.03
N GLN A 83 16.92 -21.56 -4.32
CA GLN A 83 16.86 -20.95 -5.64
C GLN A 83 18.13 -20.14 -5.95
N PHE A 84 18.71 -19.48 -4.95
CA PHE A 84 20.00 -18.81 -5.11
C PHE A 84 21.10 -19.80 -5.54
N GLN A 85 21.15 -20.99 -4.93
CA GLN A 85 22.14 -22.01 -5.32
C GLN A 85 21.93 -22.52 -6.75
N VAL A 86 20.67 -22.69 -7.19
CA VAL A 86 20.36 -23.02 -8.60
C VAL A 86 20.96 -21.97 -9.52
N ILE A 87 20.66 -20.69 -9.29
CA ILE A 87 21.17 -19.58 -10.12
C ILE A 87 22.71 -19.53 -10.09
N ARG A 88 23.32 -19.66 -8.90
CA ARG A 88 24.78 -19.66 -8.74
C ARG A 88 25.45 -20.77 -9.54
N ASN A 89 24.86 -21.97 -9.54
CA ASN A 89 25.38 -23.10 -10.30
C ASN A 89 25.25 -22.86 -11.81
N LEU A 90 24.11 -22.32 -12.28
CA LEU A 90 23.92 -21.95 -13.68
C LEU A 90 24.92 -20.87 -14.14
N MET A 91 25.17 -19.86 -13.32
CA MET A 91 26.15 -18.80 -13.59
C MET A 91 27.59 -19.34 -13.74
N ARG A 92 27.91 -20.47 -13.11
CA ARG A 92 29.23 -21.10 -13.15
C ARG A 92 29.43 -22.07 -14.31
N ARG A 93 28.37 -22.45 -15.03
CA ARG A 93 28.48 -23.31 -16.21
C ARG A 93 29.41 -22.70 -17.26
N GLU A 94 30.22 -23.54 -17.90
CA GLU A 94 31.18 -23.12 -18.92
C GLU A 94 30.52 -22.69 -20.23
N ASP A 95 29.39 -23.32 -20.58
CA ASP A 95 28.63 -23.02 -21.79
C ASP A 95 27.83 -21.72 -21.71
N VAL A 96 27.70 -21.14 -20.51
CA VAL A 96 27.03 -19.86 -20.25
C VAL A 96 28.03 -18.71 -20.38
N ARG A 97 27.86 -17.85 -21.39
CA ARG A 97 28.83 -16.76 -21.70
C ARG A 97 28.33 -15.37 -21.34
N GLU A 98 27.03 -15.17 -21.24
CA GLU A 98 26.42 -13.90 -20.88
C GLU A 98 25.18 -14.09 -19.99
N LEU A 99 24.82 -13.04 -19.26
CA LEU A 99 23.61 -12.96 -18.44
C LEU A 99 22.67 -11.91 -19.05
N VAL A 100 21.39 -12.21 -19.18
CA VAL A 100 20.35 -11.24 -19.49
C VAL A 100 19.54 -11.00 -18.22
N ILE A 101 19.61 -9.77 -17.70
CA ILE A 101 18.75 -9.33 -16.62
C ILE A 101 17.36 -9.09 -17.21
N ALA A 102 16.37 -9.86 -16.75
CA ALA A 102 14.98 -9.82 -17.17
C ALA A 102 14.03 -9.63 -15.96
N THR A 103 14.52 -9.01 -14.89
CA THR A 103 13.74 -8.55 -13.74
C THR A 103 12.89 -7.32 -14.11
N ASP A 104 11.97 -6.90 -13.24
CA ASP A 104 11.07 -5.77 -13.53
C ASP A 104 11.85 -4.50 -13.94
N ALA A 105 11.32 -3.71 -14.88
CA ALA A 105 12.00 -2.61 -15.55
C ALA A 105 12.13 -1.34 -14.69
N GLY A 106 12.73 -1.44 -13.50
CA GLY A 106 12.95 -0.32 -12.59
C GLY A 106 14.05 -0.55 -11.55
N ARG A 107 14.14 0.37 -10.59
CA ARG A 107 15.20 0.40 -9.56
C ARG A 107 15.31 -0.91 -8.78
N GLU A 108 14.19 -1.42 -8.29
CA GLU A 108 14.18 -2.65 -7.48
C GLU A 108 14.55 -3.88 -8.31
N GLY A 109 14.10 -3.95 -9.57
CA GLY A 109 14.47 -5.05 -10.47
C GLY A 109 15.97 -5.10 -10.75
N GLU A 110 16.64 -3.94 -10.93
CA GLU A 110 18.11 -3.90 -11.00
C GLU A 110 18.74 -4.42 -9.72
N LEU A 111 18.27 -3.98 -8.55
CA LEU A 111 18.83 -4.38 -7.25
C LEU A 111 18.78 -5.90 -7.05
N VAL A 112 17.62 -6.51 -7.31
CA VAL A 112 17.40 -7.97 -7.19
C VAL A 112 18.45 -8.74 -8.00
N ALA A 113 18.60 -8.42 -9.29
CA ALA A 113 19.51 -9.13 -10.17
C ALA A 113 20.98 -8.89 -9.78
N ARG A 114 21.34 -7.63 -9.51
CA ARG A 114 22.74 -7.22 -9.27
C ARG A 114 23.28 -7.73 -7.94
N TRP A 115 22.46 -7.83 -6.90
CA TRP A 115 22.88 -8.46 -5.64
C TRP A 115 23.09 -9.97 -5.78
N ILE A 116 22.27 -10.66 -6.57
CA ILE A 116 22.49 -12.07 -6.92
C ILE A 116 23.81 -12.21 -7.67
N MET A 117 24.05 -11.38 -8.69
CA MET A 117 25.31 -11.36 -9.46
C MET A 117 26.53 -11.13 -8.57
N ALA A 118 26.44 -10.17 -7.64
CA ALA A 118 27.51 -9.84 -6.71
C ALA A 118 27.89 -11.04 -5.84
N LEU A 119 26.91 -11.69 -5.19
CA LEU A 119 27.17 -12.86 -4.35
C LEU A 119 27.51 -14.14 -5.13
N ALA A 120 27.03 -14.27 -6.37
CA ALA A 120 27.39 -15.37 -7.26
C ALA A 120 28.77 -15.18 -7.93
N ASN A 121 29.40 -14.01 -7.73
CA ASN A 121 30.67 -13.60 -8.34
C ASN A 121 30.63 -13.64 -9.88
N TRP A 122 29.54 -13.15 -10.48
CA TRP A 122 29.43 -13.04 -11.93
C TRP A 122 30.36 -11.95 -12.47
N LYS A 123 31.27 -12.32 -13.39
CA LYS A 123 32.26 -11.42 -14.02
C LYS A 123 32.18 -11.37 -15.55
N LYS A 124 31.37 -12.23 -16.15
CA LYS A 124 31.16 -12.29 -17.60
C LYS A 124 30.24 -11.12 -18.03
N PRO A 125 30.14 -10.81 -19.34
CA PRO A 125 29.24 -9.76 -19.83
C PRO A 125 27.78 -10.00 -19.43
N PHE A 126 27.01 -8.92 -19.30
CA PHE A 126 25.58 -8.99 -19.08
C PHE A 126 24.83 -7.90 -19.85
N ARG A 127 23.60 -8.21 -20.21
CA ARG A 127 22.66 -7.34 -20.94
C ARG A 127 21.39 -7.12 -20.12
N ARG A 128 20.60 -6.12 -20.51
CA ARG A 128 19.34 -5.78 -19.87
C ARG A 128 18.18 -5.86 -20.86
N LEU A 129 17.18 -6.68 -20.53
CA LEU A 129 15.87 -6.70 -21.18
C LEU A 129 14.99 -5.65 -20.51
N TRP A 130 14.50 -4.64 -21.22
CA TRP A 130 13.73 -3.53 -20.65
C TRP A 130 12.32 -3.47 -21.24
N ILE A 131 11.40 -4.23 -20.66
CA ILE A 131 10.01 -4.35 -21.11
C ILE A 131 9.04 -4.19 -19.93
N SER A 132 7.90 -3.52 -20.15
CA SER A 132 6.80 -3.37 -19.20
C SER A 132 5.58 -4.24 -19.55
N SER A 133 5.59 -4.84 -20.75
CA SER A 133 4.59 -5.79 -21.26
C SER A 133 5.22 -7.18 -21.44
N GLN A 134 4.40 -8.21 -21.26
CA GLN A 134 4.79 -9.62 -21.41
C GLN A 134 4.07 -10.28 -22.61
N THR A 135 3.63 -9.48 -23.59
CA THR A 135 3.14 -10.00 -24.87
C THR A 135 4.28 -10.66 -25.65
N ASP A 136 3.95 -11.59 -26.54
CA ASP A 136 4.92 -12.26 -27.41
C ASP A 136 5.73 -11.24 -28.22
N GLU A 137 5.05 -10.23 -28.75
CA GLU A 137 5.64 -9.11 -29.50
C GLU A 137 6.64 -8.31 -28.63
N ALA A 138 6.24 -7.88 -27.43
CA ALA A 138 7.12 -7.12 -26.54
C ALA A 138 8.35 -7.93 -26.10
N ILE A 139 8.19 -9.24 -25.83
CA ILE A 139 9.32 -10.10 -25.46
C ILE A 139 10.28 -10.26 -26.65
N LEU A 140 9.77 -10.57 -27.85
CA LEU A 140 10.60 -10.73 -29.04
C LEU A 140 11.35 -9.44 -29.40
N GLU A 141 10.67 -8.31 -29.43
CA GLU A 141 11.28 -7.00 -29.69
C GLU A 141 12.30 -6.63 -28.62
N GLY A 142 11.99 -6.88 -27.35
CA GLY A 142 12.89 -6.62 -26.23
C GLY A 142 14.18 -7.43 -26.31
N PHE A 143 14.11 -8.70 -26.72
CA PHE A 143 15.30 -9.55 -26.94
C PHE A 143 16.10 -9.15 -28.17
N ALA A 144 15.45 -8.63 -29.23
CA ALA A 144 16.15 -8.06 -30.37
C ALA A 144 16.90 -6.77 -30.00
N ASN A 145 16.40 -6.01 -29.03
CA ASN A 145 16.90 -4.68 -28.64
C ASN A 145 17.56 -4.64 -27.25
N LEU A 146 18.16 -5.75 -26.79
CA LEU A 146 18.82 -5.84 -25.49
C LEU A 146 19.87 -4.74 -25.31
N LYS A 147 19.79 -4.04 -24.17
CA LYS A 147 20.73 -2.97 -23.83
C LYS A 147 21.97 -3.52 -23.12
N ILE A 148 23.09 -2.82 -23.25
CA ILE A 148 24.30 -3.12 -22.48
C ILE A 148 23.98 -2.90 -21.01
N GLY A 149 24.34 -3.85 -20.16
CA GLY A 149 23.99 -3.81 -18.75
C GLY A 149 24.53 -2.59 -17.99
N SER A 150 25.74 -2.11 -18.33
CA SER A 150 26.35 -0.93 -17.70
C SER A 150 25.56 0.37 -17.91
N ALA A 151 24.66 0.43 -18.91
CA ALA A 151 23.76 1.57 -19.09
C ALA A 151 22.78 1.77 -17.91
N TYR A 152 22.66 0.78 -17.02
CA TYR A 152 21.78 0.81 -15.85
C TYR A 152 22.53 0.83 -14.51
N ASP A 153 23.84 1.07 -14.51
CA ASP A 153 24.64 1.08 -13.29
C ASP A 153 24.20 2.19 -12.32
N ASP A 154 23.86 3.37 -12.83
CA ASP A 154 23.32 4.49 -12.04
C ASP A 154 21.96 4.17 -11.42
N LEU A 155 21.09 3.49 -12.17
CA LEU A 155 19.79 3.03 -11.67
C LEU A 155 19.95 2.01 -10.54
N TYR A 156 20.87 1.05 -10.71
CA TYR A 156 21.27 0.10 -9.67
C TYR A 156 21.83 0.83 -8.44
N HIS A 157 22.72 1.80 -8.63
CA HIS A 157 23.31 2.56 -7.53
C HIS A 157 22.27 3.33 -6.74
N ALA A 158 21.28 3.93 -7.39
CA ALA A 158 20.16 4.57 -6.68
C ALA A 158 19.39 3.55 -5.81
N ALA A 159 19.10 2.36 -6.33
CA ALA A 159 18.41 1.32 -5.57
C ALA A 159 19.24 0.83 -4.37
N ALA A 160 20.54 0.59 -4.56
CA ALA A 160 21.44 0.17 -3.49
C ALA A 160 21.57 1.25 -2.41
N CYS A 161 21.78 2.51 -2.81
CA CYS A 161 21.84 3.66 -1.90
C CYS A 161 20.57 3.79 -1.05
N ARG A 162 19.38 3.57 -1.64
CA ARG A 162 18.11 3.57 -0.91
C ARG A 162 18.10 2.49 0.17
N ALA A 163 18.43 1.25 -0.19
CA ALA A 163 18.42 0.12 0.74
C ALA A 163 19.42 0.33 1.90
N GLU A 164 20.63 0.81 1.58
CA GLU A 164 21.64 1.14 2.59
C GLU A 164 21.20 2.28 3.50
N ALA A 165 20.57 3.33 2.96
CA ALA A 165 20.09 4.45 3.75
C ALA A 165 18.95 4.06 4.69
N ASP A 166 18.03 3.22 4.24
CA ASP A 166 16.96 2.68 5.08
C ASP A 166 17.51 1.77 6.19
N TRP A 167 18.56 0.99 5.91
CA TRP A 167 19.28 0.20 6.94
C TRP A 167 19.97 1.11 7.96
N LEU A 168 20.77 2.08 7.50
CA LEU A 168 21.58 2.95 8.34
C LEU A 168 20.74 3.84 9.23
N VAL A 169 19.68 4.47 8.71
CA VAL A 169 18.83 5.34 9.52
C VAL A 169 17.80 4.52 10.29
N GLY A 170 17.10 3.60 9.63
CA GLY A 170 16.00 2.86 10.24
C GLY A 170 16.43 2.01 11.43
N LEU A 171 17.51 1.23 11.30
CA LEU A 171 17.99 0.37 12.38
C LEU A 171 18.59 1.17 13.53
N ASN A 172 19.44 2.16 13.24
CA ASN A 172 20.10 2.93 14.28
C ASN A 172 19.11 3.76 15.09
N VAL A 173 18.19 4.47 14.45
CA VAL A 173 17.19 5.28 15.16
C VAL A 173 16.24 4.38 15.97
N THR A 174 15.79 3.26 15.38
CA THR A 174 14.91 2.32 16.10
C THR A 174 15.60 1.73 17.33
N ARG A 175 16.86 1.28 17.21
CA ARG A 175 17.63 0.76 18.35
C ARG A 175 17.86 1.84 19.40
N ALA A 176 18.21 3.06 18.98
CA ALA A 176 18.44 4.18 19.90
C ALA A 176 17.18 4.52 20.71
N LEU A 177 16.03 4.71 20.05
CA LEU A 177 14.74 4.98 20.72
C LEU A 177 14.38 3.83 21.66
N THR A 178 14.55 2.60 21.18
CA THR A 178 14.15 1.42 21.95
C THR A 178 15.01 1.23 23.19
N CYS A 179 16.31 1.49 23.12
CA CYS A 179 17.23 1.44 24.26
C CYS A 179 17.03 2.62 25.22
N LYS A 180 16.97 3.85 24.70
CA LYS A 180 16.84 5.07 25.50
C LYS A 180 15.57 5.08 26.36
N PHE A 181 14.45 4.67 25.78
CA PHE A 181 13.13 4.73 26.44
C PHE A 181 12.66 3.38 26.99
N ASN A 182 13.49 2.34 26.91
CA ASN A 182 13.18 0.97 27.33
C ASN A 182 11.80 0.48 26.85
N ALA A 183 11.47 0.77 25.60
CA ALA A 183 10.18 0.45 24.99
C ALA A 183 10.36 0.11 23.51
N GLN A 184 9.54 -0.79 22.95
CA GLN A 184 9.65 -1.14 21.53
C GLN A 184 9.15 0.03 20.65
N LEU A 185 10.09 0.90 20.26
CA LEU A 185 9.88 2.15 19.54
C LEU A 185 10.59 2.11 18.18
N THR A 186 9.84 1.81 17.12
CA THR A 186 10.35 1.78 15.74
C THR A 186 10.08 3.08 15.03
N ALA A 187 11.09 3.62 14.35
CA ALA A 187 10.97 4.81 13.52
C ALA A 187 11.57 4.56 12.13
N GLY A 188 11.14 5.33 11.15
CA GLY A 188 11.67 5.28 9.79
C GLY A 188 10.96 6.27 8.89
N ARG A 189 11.64 6.67 7.81
CA ARG A 189 11.23 7.79 6.94
C ARG A 189 9.86 7.66 6.28
N VAL A 190 9.26 6.47 6.25
CA VAL A 190 7.90 6.24 5.70
C VAL A 190 6.88 6.01 6.82
N GLN A 191 7.15 5.08 7.76
CA GLN A 191 6.22 4.76 8.84
C GLN A 191 5.98 5.94 9.80
N THR A 192 7.03 6.70 10.11
CA THR A 192 6.94 7.79 11.07
C THR A 192 6.14 8.98 10.56
N PRO A 193 6.34 9.52 9.33
CA PRO A 193 5.46 10.58 8.84
C PRO A 193 4.04 10.09 8.57
N THR A 194 3.85 8.82 8.22
CA THR A 194 2.50 8.23 8.11
C THR A 194 1.78 8.26 9.47
N LEU A 195 2.46 7.87 10.55
CA LEU A 195 1.93 7.98 11.91
C LEU A 195 1.68 9.44 12.31
N ALA A 196 2.59 10.35 11.95
CA ALA A 196 2.44 11.78 12.22
C ALA A 196 1.17 12.36 11.58
N MET A 197 0.80 11.94 10.36
CA MET A 197 -0.46 12.34 9.73
C MET A 197 -1.67 11.98 10.59
N ILE A 198 -1.68 10.76 11.14
CA ILE A 198 -2.79 10.27 11.99
C ILE A 198 -2.83 11.03 13.32
N VAL A 199 -1.67 11.21 13.96
CA VAL A 199 -1.56 11.93 15.24
C VAL A 199 -1.97 13.40 15.07
N ASN A 200 -1.49 14.07 14.02
CA ASN A 200 -1.85 15.47 13.76
C ASN A 200 -3.35 15.63 13.49
N ARG A 201 -3.97 14.68 12.75
CA ARG A 201 -5.43 14.68 12.57
C ARG A 201 -6.17 14.52 13.90
N GLU A 202 -5.69 13.67 14.80
CA GLU A 202 -6.34 13.53 16.12
C GLU A 202 -6.20 14.81 16.96
N GLU A 203 -5.06 15.50 16.88
CA GLU A 203 -4.88 16.80 17.53
C GLU A 203 -5.78 17.90 16.91
N GLU A 204 -5.94 17.93 15.58
CA GLU A 204 -6.90 18.80 14.90
C GLU A 204 -8.34 18.56 15.42
N ILE A 205 -8.74 17.29 15.56
CA ILE A 205 -10.07 16.92 16.07
C ILE A 205 -10.24 17.36 17.53
N ARG A 206 -9.24 17.12 18.38
CA ARG A 206 -9.28 17.46 19.82
C ARG A 206 -9.37 18.97 20.06
N ARG A 207 -8.67 19.77 19.25
CA ARG A 207 -8.64 21.24 19.35
C ARG A 207 -9.82 21.91 18.64
N PHE A 208 -10.58 21.17 17.85
CA PHE A 208 -11.68 21.72 17.08
C PHE A 208 -12.82 22.19 18.00
N VAL A 209 -13.17 23.47 17.88
CA VAL A 209 -14.34 24.05 18.55
C VAL A 209 -15.45 24.21 17.52
N PRO A 210 -16.55 23.45 17.61
CA PRO A 210 -17.65 23.56 16.67
C PRO A 210 -18.33 24.94 16.75
N VAL A 211 -18.53 25.57 15.59
CA VAL A 211 -19.16 26.88 15.45
C VAL A 211 -20.55 26.68 14.83
N ASP A 212 -21.56 27.30 15.43
CA ASP A 212 -22.92 27.31 14.89
C ASP A 212 -22.96 28.15 13.61
N PHE A 213 -23.73 27.69 12.62
CA PHE A 213 -24.02 28.45 11.42
C PHE A 213 -25.47 28.27 11.02
N TRP A 214 -25.99 29.19 10.23
CA TRP A 214 -27.34 29.17 9.69
C TRP A 214 -27.29 29.21 8.17
N THR A 215 -28.19 28.50 7.52
CA THR A 215 -28.41 28.57 6.07
C THR A 215 -29.87 28.89 5.82
N VAL A 216 -30.17 29.72 4.83
CA VAL A 216 -31.55 30.07 4.47
C VAL A 216 -31.93 29.37 3.17
N ARG A 217 -33.05 28.66 3.19
CA ARG A 217 -33.63 28.02 2.01
C ARG A 217 -35.00 28.62 1.71
N ALA A 218 -35.23 28.95 0.44
CA ALA A 218 -36.51 29.41 -0.07
C ALA A 218 -37.22 28.30 -0.84
N ASP A 219 -38.53 28.17 -0.63
CA ASP A 219 -39.42 27.33 -1.43
C ASP A 219 -40.15 28.19 -2.48
N PHE A 220 -39.86 27.95 -3.76
CA PHE A 220 -40.50 28.60 -4.90
C PHE A 220 -41.64 27.77 -5.50
N GLY A 221 -42.08 26.72 -4.81
CA GLY A 221 -43.14 25.80 -5.16
C GLY A 221 -42.69 24.66 -6.07
N GLU A 222 -42.07 24.97 -7.20
CA GLU A 222 -41.56 23.96 -8.15
C GLU A 222 -40.13 23.53 -7.83
N TYR A 223 -39.39 24.35 -7.11
CA TYR A 223 -37.99 24.11 -6.75
C TYR A 223 -37.61 24.86 -5.46
N PHE A 224 -36.53 24.41 -4.84
CA PHE A 224 -35.92 25.06 -3.69
C PHE A 224 -34.64 25.77 -4.10
N GLY A 225 -34.43 26.97 -3.54
CA GLY A 225 -33.16 27.69 -3.66
C GLY A 225 -32.48 27.85 -2.30
N ASP A 226 -31.16 27.68 -2.26
CA ASP A 226 -30.35 27.98 -1.09
C ASP A 226 -29.71 29.37 -1.24
N TRP A 227 -29.82 30.20 -0.21
CA TRP A 227 -29.22 31.53 -0.20
C TRP A 227 -27.70 31.45 -0.36
N ARG A 228 -27.14 32.37 -1.13
CA ARG A 228 -25.69 32.51 -1.32
C ARG A 228 -25.29 33.98 -1.23
N LYS A 229 -24.33 34.27 -0.36
CA LYS A 229 -23.63 35.55 -0.39
C LYS A 229 -22.91 35.70 -1.73
N LYS A 230 -22.94 36.90 -2.31
CA LYS A 230 -22.24 37.20 -3.56
C LYS A 230 -20.75 36.85 -3.44
N GLY A 231 -20.30 35.84 -4.19
CA GLY A 231 -18.92 35.34 -4.16
C GLY A 231 -18.52 34.55 -2.90
N GLY A 232 -19.47 34.14 -2.04
CA GLY A 232 -19.19 33.51 -0.75
C GLY A 232 -19.98 32.23 -0.44
N SER A 233 -19.81 31.72 0.77
CA SER A 233 -20.57 30.56 1.28
C SER A 233 -22.04 30.92 1.54
N GLY A 234 -22.90 29.90 1.62
CA GLY A 234 -24.30 30.03 2.03
C GLY A 234 -24.50 30.01 3.55
N ARG A 235 -23.40 29.93 4.31
CA ARG A 235 -23.38 29.91 5.77
C ARG A 235 -23.33 31.33 6.33
N VAL A 236 -24.20 31.60 7.29
CA VAL A 236 -24.25 32.80 8.14
C VAL A 236 -23.84 32.39 9.55
N PHE A 237 -22.96 33.11 10.22
CA PHE A 237 -22.42 32.73 11.55
C PHE A 237 -23.07 33.47 12.72
N SER A 238 -24.09 34.29 12.44
CA SER A 238 -24.91 34.97 13.43
C SER A 238 -26.39 34.62 13.21
N GLN A 239 -27.08 34.21 14.28
CA GLN A 239 -28.52 33.94 14.23
C GLN A 239 -29.29 35.20 13.86
N ALA A 240 -28.96 36.32 14.49
CA ALA A 240 -29.61 37.61 14.24
C ALA A 240 -29.47 38.04 12.77
N GLU A 241 -28.28 37.87 12.17
CA GLU A 241 -28.07 38.17 10.74
C GLU A 241 -28.95 37.29 9.83
N ALA A 242 -29.14 36.01 10.18
CA ALA A 242 -29.99 35.11 9.40
C ALA A 242 -31.48 35.46 9.55
N GLU A 243 -31.91 35.86 10.74
CA GLU A 243 -33.28 36.33 11.01
C GLU A 243 -33.57 37.66 10.33
N GLU A 244 -32.63 38.62 10.38
CA GLU A 244 -32.70 39.87 9.64
C GLU A 244 -32.76 39.64 8.13
N LEU A 245 -31.94 38.71 7.61
CA LEU A 245 -31.98 38.32 6.20
C LEU A 245 -33.39 37.82 5.81
N VAL A 246 -33.98 36.92 6.59
CA VAL A 246 -35.34 36.42 6.34
C VAL A 246 -36.37 37.54 6.47
N ALA A 247 -36.26 38.43 7.46
CA ALA A 247 -37.17 39.55 7.64
C ALA A 247 -37.15 40.52 6.44
N ARG A 248 -35.97 40.80 5.87
CA ARG A 248 -35.84 41.66 4.68
C ARG A 248 -36.51 41.10 3.43
N ILE A 249 -36.51 39.78 3.27
CA ILE A 249 -37.02 39.13 2.05
C ILE A 249 -38.45 38.60 2.18
N LYS A 250 -38.96 38.46 3.41
CA LYS A 250 -40.32 37.98 3.67
C LYS A 250 -41.36 38.87 2.98
N GLY A 251 -42.37 38.24 2.38
CA GLY A 251 -43.44 38.93 1.65
C GLY A 251 -43.07 39.45 0.27
N HIS A 252 -41.80 39.38 -0.15
CA HIS A 252 -41.38 39.77 -1.48
C HIS A 252 -41.39 38.57 -2.44
N PRO A 253 -41.77 38.76 -3.72
CA PRO A 253 -41.68 37.69 -4.70
C PRO A 253 -40.22 37.42 -5.10
N GLY A 254 -39.94 36.20 -5.54
CA GLY A 254 -38.67 35.86 -6.18
C GLY A 254 -38.72 36.17 -7.67
N VAL A 255 -37.65 36.74 -8.23
CA VAL A 255 -37.51 36.95 -9.68
C VAL A 255 -36.34 36.13 -10.20
N VAL A 256 -36.59 35.32 -11.23
CA VAL A 256 -35.54 34.53 -11.87
C VAL A 256 -34.60 35.46 -12.66
N LYS A 257 -33.39 35.68 -12.15
CA LYS A 257 -32.38 36.55 -12.77
C LYS A 257 -31.53 35.82 -13.80
N GLU A 258 -31.22 34.56 -13.55
CA GLU A 258 -30.36 33.75 -14.40
C GLU A 258 -30.89 32.32 -14.51
N VAL A 259 -30.86 31.81 -15.73
CA VAL A 259 -31.07 30.40 -16.07
C VAL A 259 -29.91 30.01 -16.96
N ARG A 260 -28.97 29.24 -16.43
CA ARG A 260 -27.79 28.80 -17.17
C ARG A 260 -27.76 27.28 -17.24
N THR A 261 -27.88 26.75 -18.44
CA THR A 261 -27.75 25.32 -18.73
C THR A 261 -26.45 25.05 -19.47
N GLU A 262 -25.65 24.14 -18.95
CA GLU A 262 -24.40 23.73 -19.56
C GLU A 262 -24.36 22.22 -19.77
N GLY A 263 -24.03 21.79 -20.98
CA GLY A 263 -23.67 20.40 -21.24
C GLY A 263 -22.37 20.05 -20.53
N LYS A 264 -22.40 19.05 -19.65
CA LYS A 264 -21.24 18.49 -18.97
C LYS A 264 -20.95 17.09 -19.47
N SER A 265 -19.67 16.76 -19.54
CA SER A 265 -19.18 15.46 -19.94
C SER A 265 -18.15 14.99 -18.91
N GLU A 266 -18.43 13.85 -18.28
CA GLU A 266 -17.55 13.21 -17.32
C GLU A 266 -16.90 11.98 -17.98
N PRO A 267 -15.59 12.02 -18.28
CA PRO A 267 -14.92 10.88 -18.89
C PRO A 267 -14.93 9.68 -17.94
N PRO A 268 -14.82 8.44 -18.46
CA PRO A 268 -14.75 7.27 -17.61
C PRO A 268 -13.59 7.36 -16.61
N PRO A 269 -13.66 6.70 -15.46
CA PRO A 269 -12.48 6.61 -14.60
C PRO A 269 -11.35 5.84 -15.30
N LEU A 270 -10.11 6.15 -14.96
CA LEU A 270 -8.96 5.34 -15.39
C LEU A 270 -9.05 3.92 -14.79
N ALA A 271 -8.32 2.97 -15.38
CA ALA A 271 -8.16 1.64 -14.82
C ALA A 271 -7.51 1.67 -13.42
N TYR A 272 -7.48 0.54 -12.73
CA TYR A 272 -6.91 0.48 -11.39
C TYR A 272 -5.39 0.38 -11.42
N ASP A 273 -4.76 1.21 -10.59
CA ASP A 273 -3.52 0.86 -9.91
C ASP A 273 -3.86 0.16 -8.57
N LEU A 274 -2.83 -0.29 -7.84
CA LEU A 274 -3.05 -0.95 -6.54
C LEU A 274 -3.71 -0.02 -5.51
N THR A 275 -3.28 1.25 -5.43
CA THR A 275 -3.75 2.20 -4.41
C THR A 275 -5.24 2.49 -4.57
N GLU A 276 -5.68 2.79 -5.80
CA GLU A 276 -7.08 3.08 -6.12
C GLU A 276 -7.96 1.85 -5.88
N LEU A 277 -7.49 0.65 -6.21
CA LEU A 277 -8.23 -0.59 -5.93
C LEU A 277 -8.37 -0.82 -4.42
N GLN A 278 -7.30 -0.60 -3.65
CA GLN A 278 -7.35 -0.68 -2.19
C GLN A 278 -8.34 0.34 -1.59
N ARG A 279 -8.36 1.57 -2.13
CA ARG A 279 -9.29 2.63 -1.70
C ARG A 279 -10.75 2.24 -1.99
N ASP A 280 -11.06 1.78 -3.19
CA ASP A 280 -12.43 1.42 -3.58
C ASP A 280 -12.91 0.18 -2.79
N ALA A 281 -12.06 -0.84 -2.63
CA ALA A 281 -12.37 -2.02 -1.83
C ALA A 281 -12.57 -1.67 -0.33
N ASN A 282 -11.79 -0.73 0.21
CA ASN A 282 -11.97 -0.26 1.58
C ASN A 282 -13.29 0.51 1.76
N LYS A 283 -13.61 1.43 0.84
CA LYS A 283 -14.86 2.20 0.87
C LYS A 283 -16.07 1.26 0.83
N ARG A 284 -16.13 0.36 -0.16
CA ARG A 284 -17.29 -0.50 -0.42
C ARG A 284 -17.42 -1.68 0.54
N TYR A 285 -16.30 -2.35 0.85
CA TYR A 285 -16.32 -3.63 1.56
C TYR A 285 -15.63 -3.58 2.93
N GLY A 286 -15.03 -2.44 3.31
CA GLY A 286 -14.25 -2.34 4.54
C GLY A 286 -12.96 -3.16 4.51
N PHE A 287 -12.49 -3.57 3.33
CA PHE A 287 -11.26 -4.35 3.21
C PHE A 287 -10.05 -3.51 3.64
N PRO A 288 -9.21 -4.00 4.57
CA PRO A 288 -7.90 -3.43 4.80
C PRO A 288 -7.04 -3.48 3.53
N ALA A 289 -6.10 -2.55 3.37
CA ALA A 289 -5.20 -2.48 2.22
C ALA A 289 -4.43 -3.80 2.02
N GLN A 290 -3.97 -4.41 3.11
CA GLN A 290 -3.27 -5.70 3.08
C GLN A 290 -4.17 -6.85 2.63
N LYS A 291 -5.44 -6.84 3.03
CA LYS A 291 -6.42 -7.85 2.61
C LYS A 291 -6.67 -7.76 1.11
N THR A 292 -6.91 -6.56 0.60
CA THR A 292 -7.05 -6.31 -0.84
C THR A 292 -5.83 -6.81 -1.62
N LEU A 293 -4.61 -6.50 -1.16
CA LEU A 293 -3.38 -6.98 -1.81
C LEU A 293 -3.23 -8.51 -1.75
N SER A 294 -3.68 -9.16 -0.69
CA SER A 294 -3.61 -10.62 -0.54
C SER A 294 -4.57 -11.31 -1.51
N VAL A 295 -5.85 -10.89 -1.53
CA VAL A 295 -6.86 -11.42 -2.46
C VAL A 295 -6.48 -11.14 -3.91
N LEU A 296 -5.91 -9.96 -4.19
CA LEU A 296 -5.44 -9.63 -5.54
C LEU A 296 -4.27 -10.52 -5.98
N GLN A 297 -3.36 -10.86 -5.07
CA GLN A 297 -2.28 -11.81 -5.37
C GLN A 297 -2.83 -13.20 -5.69
N ASP A 298 -3.86 -13.67 -4.98
CA ASP A 298 -4.51 -14.95 -5.30
C ASP A 298 -5.16 -14.92 -6.69
N LEU A 299 -5.86 -13.82 -7.02
CA LEU A 299 -6.44 -13.61 -8.36
C LEU A 299 -5.37 -13.60 -9.47
N TYR A 300 -4.17 -13.06 -9.19
CA TYR A 300 -3.05 -13.00 -10.14
C TYR A 300 -2.32 -14.35 -10.28
N GLU A 301 -1.90 -14.96 -9.17
CA GLU A 301 -1.00 -16.12 -9.20
C GLU A 301 -1.75 -17.45 -9.31
N GLN A 302 -2.83 -17.61 -8.54
CA GLN A 302 -3.58 -18.86 -8.45
C GLN A 302 -4.64 -18.93 -9.54
N ARG A 303 -5.39 -17.84 -9.73
CA ARG A 303 -6.50 -17.80 -10.70
C ARG A 303 -6.07 -17.33 -12.09
N LYS A 304 -4.98 -16.54 -12.17
CA LYS A 304 -4.49 -15.89 -13.40
C LYS A 304 -5.55 -15.01 -14.08
N LEU A 305 -6.51 -14.49 -13.33
CA LEU A 305 -7.65 -13.74 -13.87
C LEU A 305 -7.37 -12.25 -14.03
N VAL A 306 -6.32 -11.73 -13.38
CA VAL A 306 -5.95 -10.31 -13.42
C VAL A 306 -4.47 -10.16 -13.72
N THR A 307 -4.07 -8.98 -14.17
CA THR A 307 -2.67 -8.62 -14.43
C THR A 307 -1.92 -8.28 -13.14
N TYR A 308 -0.64 -7.91 -13.25
CA TYR A 308 0.27 -7.80 -12.10
C TYR A 308 -0.27 -6.88 -10.98
N PRO A 309 -0.29 -7.35 -9.71
CA PRO A 309 -1.05 -6.70 -8.64
C PRO A 309 -0.38 -5.48 -7.99
N ARG A 310 0.90 -5.19 -8.26
CA ARG A 310 1.68 -4.17 -7.53
C ARG A 310 2.16 -3.03 -8.44
N THR A 311 1.24 -2.50 -9.24
CA THR A 311 1.47 -1.40 -10.18
C THR A 311 1.00 -0.06 -9.62
N ASP A 312 1.68 1.03 -10.00
CA ASP A 312 1.23 2.43 -9.86
C ASP A 312 0.60 2.98 -11.15
N SER A 313 0.68 2.25 -12.27
CA SER A 313 0.09 2.72 -13.52
C SER A 313 -1.40 2.44 -13.58
N ARG A 314 -2.14 3.39 -14.17
CA ARG A 314 -3.56 3.29 -14.50
C ARG A 314 -3.81 3.20 -16.01
N TYR A 315 -2.74 2.97 -16.78
CA TYR A 315 -2.70 2.91 -18.23
C TYR A 315 -2.19 1.54 -18.71
N ILE A 316 -2.49 1.20 -19.95
CA ILE A 316 -1.91 0.07 -20.67
C ILE A 316 -1.07 0.57 -21.85
N THR A 317 -0.21 -0.30 -22.36
CA THR A 317 0.61 -0.03 -23.53
C THR A 317 -0.11 -0.32 -24.85
N THR A 318 0.37 0.26 -25.94
CA THR A 318 -0.24 0.13 -27.27
C THR A 318 -0.25 -1.31 -27.77
N ASP A 319 0.78 -2.12 -27.46
CA ASP A 319 0.87 -3.54 -27.83
C ASP A 319 -0.20 -4.42 -27.15
N MET A 320 -0.85 -3.92 -26.09
CA MET A 320 -1.92 -4.67 -25.43
C MET A 320 -3.28 -4.51 -26.10
N VAL A 321 -3.47 -3.51 -26.98
CA VAL A 321 -4.76 -3.20 -27.62
C VAL A 321 -5.35 -4.40 -28.40
N PRO A 322 -4.57 -5.15 -29.21
CA PRO A 322 -5.07 -6.33 -29.91
C PRO A 322 -5.63 -7.42 -28.99
N THR A 323 -5.22 -7.44 -27.71
CA THR A 323 -5.67 -8.44 -26.74
C THR A 323 -7.01 -8.10 -26.08
N LEU A 324 -7.51 -6.87 -26.21
CA LEU A 324 -8.72 -6.39 -25.52
C LEU A 324 -10.00 -7.16 -25.88
N PRO A 325 -10.27 -7.51 -27.16
CA PRO A 325 -11.45 -8.31 -27.50
C PRO A 325 -11.46 -9.69 -26.84
N GLY A 326 -10.29 -10.34 -26.76
CA GLY A 326 -10.13 -11.64 -26.10
C GLY A 326 -10.38 -11.54 -24.58
N ARG A 327 -9.86 -10.50 -23.93
CA ARG A 327 -10.09 -10.23 -22.50
C ARG A 327 -11.57 -9.96 -22.20
N LEU A 328 -12.22 -9.11 -23.00
CA LEU A 328 -13.65 -8.84 -22.89
C LEU A 328 -14.48 -10.13 -23.04
N SER A 329 -14.15 -10.95 -24.04
CA SER A 329 -14.85 -12.23 -24.27
C SER A 329 -14.66 -13.19 -23.10
N SER A 330 -13.46 -13.24 -22.51
CA SER A 330 -13.13 -14.11 -21.38
C SER A 330 -13.92 -13.78 -20.11
N ILE A 331 -14.36 -12.53 -19.95
CA ILE A 331 -15.16 -12.09 -18.81
C ILE A 331 -16.66 -12.00 -19.09
N ALA A 332 -17.11 -12.24 -20.32
CA ALA A 332 -18.50 -12.06 -20.78
C ALA A 332 -19.47 -13.14 -20.26
N VAL A 333 -19.49 -13.35 -18.94
CA VAL A 333 -20.34 -14.33 -18.25
C VAL A 333 -21.03 -13.69 -17.05
N GLY A 334 -22.17 -14.26 -16.64
CA GLY A 334 -22.92 -13.81 -15.47
C GLY A 334 -23.24 -12.30 -15.52
N PRO A 335 -22.90 -11.52 -14.47
CA PRO A 335 -23.27 -10.10 -14.38
C PRO A 335 -22.53 -9.18 -15.36
N TYR A 336 -21.54 -9.69 -16.10
CA TYR A 336 -20.73 -8.90 -17.02
C TYR A 336 -21.16 -9.04 -18.49
N ALA A 337 -21.88 -10.11 -18.85
CA ALA A 337 -22.21 -10.45 -20.24
C ALA A 337 -22.92 -9.29 -20.97
N GLU A 338 -23.99 -8.75 -20.38
CA GLU A 338 -24.75 -7.63 -20.96
C GLU A 338 -23.95 -6.32 -20.99
N LEU A 339 -22.97 -6.15 -20.10
CA LEU A 339 -22.10 -4.97 -20.08
C LEU A 339 -21.01 -5.05 -21.15
N VAL A 340 -20.56 -6.25 -21.50
CA VAL A 340 -19.52 -6.47 -22.52
C VAL A 340 -20.11 -6.47 -23.93
N LYS A 341 -21.33 -6.98 -24.09
CA LYS A 341 -21.99 -7.16 -25.40
C LYS A 341 -21.92 -5.93 -26.31
N PRO A 342 -22.20 -4.68 -25.88
CA PRO A 342 -22.09 -3.50 -26.74
C PRO A 342 -20.65 -3.20 -27.20
N LEU A 343 -19.64 -3.58 -26.41
CA LEU A 343 -18.23 -3.35 -26.73
C LEU A 343 -17.70 -4.33 -27.78
N LEU A 344 -18.24 -5.55 -27.84
CA LEU A 344 -17.84 -6.57 -28.81
C LEU A 344 -18.60 -6.49 -30.14
N GLN A 345 -19.67 -5.69 -30.24
CA GLN A 345 -20.41 -5.46 -31.48
C GLN A 345 -19.67 -4.56 -32.49
N LYS A 346 -18.59 -3.89 -32.05
CA LYS A 346 -17.78 -2.98 -32.86
C LYS A 346 -16.29 -3.23 -32.55
N PRO A 347 -15.36 -2.81 -33.43
CA PRO A 347 -13.93 -2.82 -33.09
C PRO A 347 -13.68 -2.04 -31.78
N VAL A 348 -12.93 -2.64 -30.86
CA VAL A 348 -12.60 -2.04 -29.57
C VAL A 348 -11.55 -0.95 -29.79
N THR A 349 -11.97 0.31 -29.76
CA THR A 349 -11.09 1.48 -29.96
C THR A 349 -10.91 2.26 -28.65
N PRO A 350 -9.93 1.88 -27.80
CA PRO A 350 -9.67 2.59 -26.56
C PRO A 350 -9.11 4.00 -26.83
N THR A 351 -9.34 4.92 -25.88
CA THR A 351 -8.79 6.29 -25.97
C THR A 351 -7.42 6.40 -25.28
N LYS A 352 -6.72 7.52 -25.46
CA LYS A 352 -5.48 7.85 -24.70
C LYS A 352 -5.65 7.86 -23.19
N ARG A 353 -6.90 7.85 -22.71
CA ARG A 353 -7.21 7.73 -21.29
C ARG A 353 -6.95 6.33 -20.74
N PHE A 354 -6.93 5.31 -21.59
CA PHE A 354 -6.61 3.94 -21.20
C PHE A 354 -5.26 3.49 -21.77
N VAL A 355 -4.94 3.91 -22.99
CA VAL A 355 -3.71 3.50 -23.71
C VAL A 355 -2.77 4.69 -23.84
N ASP A 356 -1.69 4.69 -23.07
CA ASP A 356 -0.66 5.74 -23.14
C ASP A 356 0.68 5.18 -22.64
N ASP A 357 1.55 4.79 -23.58
CA ASP A 357 2.88 4.23 -23.28
C ASP A 357 3.72 5.16 -22.39
N SER A 358 3.54 6.48 -22.51
CA SER A 358 4.28 7.48 -21.71
C SER A 358 3.85 7.54 -20.24
N LYS A 359 2.73 6.90 -19.90
CA LYS A 359 2.16 6.82 -18.55
C LYS A 359 2.26 5.42 -17.94
N VAL A 360 2.94 4.50 -18.62
CA VAL A 360 3.28 3.18 -18.10
C VAL A 360 4.71 3.23 -17.55
N SER A 361 4.85 2.84 -16.29
CA SER A 361 6.13 2.70 -15.60
C SER A 361 6.70 1.29 -15.87
N ASP A 362 7.20 0.61 -14.84
CA ASP A 362 7.66 -0.77 -14.90
C ASP A 362 6.51 -1.74 -15.21
N HIS A 363 5.27 -1.36 -14.87
CA HIS A 363 4.06 -2.17 -15.03
C HIS A 363 2.89 -1.34 -15.55
N HIS A 364 1.96 -1.99 -16.25
CA HIS A 364 0.70 -1.39 -16.68
C HIS A 364 -0.42 -1.60 -15.63
N ALA A 365 -1.63 -1.12 -15.90
CA ALA A 365 -2.79 -1.21 -15.03
C ALA A 365 -3.25 -2.63 -14.70
N ILE A 366 -3.98 -2.75 -13.58
CA ILE A 366 -4.68 -3.98 -13.15
C ILE A 366 -5.96 -4.13 -13.98
N ILE A 367 -5.97 -5.13 -14.86
CA ILE A 367 -7.09 -5.47 -15.75
C ILE A 367 -7.29 -6.99 -15.81
N PRO A 368 -8.46 -7.48 -16.27
CA PRO A 368 -8.66 -8.90 -16.53
C PRO A 368 -7.69 -9.45 -17.58
N THR A 369 -7.35 -10.73 -17.47
CA THR A 369 -6.56 -11.48 -18.47
C THR A 369 -7.46 -12.10 -19.54
N GLY A 370 -6.85 -12.84 -20.49
CA GLY A 370 -7.58 -13.71 -21.42
C GLY A 370 -7.93 -15.08 -20.84
N GLU A 371 -7.75 -15.30 -19.54
CA GLU A 371 -8.17 -16.54 -18.88
C GLU A 371 -9.70 -16.55 -18.75
N PRO A 372 -10.41 -17.60 -19.21
CA PRO A 372 -11.86 -17.67 -19.11
C PRO A 372 -12.36 -17.60 -17.66
N LEU A 373 -13.26 -16.66 -17.37
CA LEU A 373 -13.82 -16.47 -16.04
C LEU A 373 -14.79 -17.59 -15.68
N LYS A 374 -14.48 -18.32 -14.61
CA LYS A 374 -15.38 -19.31 -13.99
C LYS A 374 -15.82 -18.80 -12.61
N LEU A 375 -17.01 -18.24 -12.52
CA LEU A 375 -17.50 -17.63 -11.26
C LEU A 375 -17.56 -18.64 -10.10
N THR A 376 -17.77 -19.92 -10.38
CA THR A 376 -17.90 -20.98 -9.37
C THR A 376 -16.61 -21.31 -8.62
N VAL A 377 -15.43 -20.95 -9.16
CA VAL A 377 -14.14 -21.24 -8.50
C VAL A 377 -13.70 -20.14 -7.53
N LEU A 378 -14.36 -18.98 -7.58
CA LEU A 378 -14.00 -17.81 -6.78
C LEU A 378 -14.78 -17.80 -5.46
N ASN A 379 -14.06 -17.54 -4.36
CA ASN A 379 -14.68 -17.32 -3.07
C ASN A 379 -15.34 -15.92 -2.99
N ALA A 380 -16.07 -15.64 -1.92
CA ALA A 380 -16.82 -14.38 -1.77
C ALA A 380 -15.95 -13.11 -1.80
N GLU A 381 -14.70 -13.18 -1.33
CA GLU A 381 -13.78 -12.04 -1.30
C GLU A 381 -13.11 -11.83 -2.66
N GLU A 382 -12.70 -12.93 -3.31
CA GLU A 382 -12.22 -12.95 -4.69
C GLU A 382 -13.28 -12.38 -5.65
N LEU A 383 -14.55 -12.80 -5.52
CA LEU A 383 -15.66 -12.29 -6.32
C LEU A 383 -15.86 -10.78 -6.14
N LYS A 384 -15.86 -10.29 -4.89
CA LYS A 384 -16.01 -8.85 -4.60
C LYS A 384 -14.91 -8.02 -5.22
N LEU A 385 -13.66 -8.47 -5.11
CA LEU A 385 -12.51 -7.72 -5.63
C LEU A 385 -12.43 -7.81 -7.16
N TYR A 386 -12.69 -8.99 -7.72
CA TYR A 386 -12.74 -9.18 -9.16
C TYR A 386 -13.85 -8.35 -9.81
N ASP A 387 -15.03 -8.25 -9.19
CA ASP A 387 -16.13 -7.43 -9.69
C ASP A 387 -15.76 -5.94 -9.84
N LEU A 388 -14.99 -5.40 -8.89
CA LEU A 388 -14.44 -4.05 -9.01
C LEU A 388 -13.59 -3.93 -10.28
N ILE A 389 -12.61 -4.82 -10.43
CA ILE A 389 -11.63 -4.81 -11.53
C ILE A 389 -12.34 -4.96 -12.89
N ALA A 390 -13.21 -5.95 -13.01
CA ALA A 390 -13.97 -6.23 -14.23
C ALA A 390 -14.84 -5.04 -14.63
N ARG A 391 -15.62 -4.47 -13.69
CA ARG A 391 -16.46 -3.30 -13.99
C ARG A 391 -15.66 -2.07 -14.33
N ARG A 392 -14.52 -1.84 -13.69
CA ARG A 392 -13.63 -0.69 -14.02
C ARG A 392 -13.02 -0.86 -15.40
N PHE A 393 -12.58 -2.06 -15.76
CA PHE A 393 -12.07 -2.39 -17.09
C PHE A 393 -13.14 -2.22 -18.18
N ILE A 394 -14.38 -2.64 -17.92
CA ILE A 394 -15.49 -2.40 -18.86
C ILE A 394 -15.78 -0.89 -18.95
N ALA A 395 -15.87 -0.19 -17.80
CA ALA A 395 -16.19 1.23 -17.74
C ALA A 395 -15.17 2.13 -18.47
N VAL A 396 -13.87 1.81 -18.41
CA VAL A 396 -12.84 2.62 -19.11
C VAL A 396 -12.96 2.54 -20.64
N LEU A 397 -13.66 1.53 -21.17
CA LEU A 397 -13.94 1.34 -22.59
C LEU A 397 -15.30 1.92 -23.04
N TYR A 398 -16.11 2.43 -22.10
CA TYR A 398 -17.39 3.06 -22.40
C TYR A 398 -17.24 4.57 -22.71
N PRO A 399 -18.22 5.18 -23.41
CA PRO A 399 -18.24 6.62 -23.63
C PRO A 399 -18.42 7.40 -22.32
N ALA A 400 -18.11 8.70 -22.39
CA ALA A 400 -18.28 9.63 -21.28
C ALA A 400 -19.75 9.72 -20.82
N TYR A 401 -19.95 9.90 -19.53
CA TYR A 401 -21.25 10.23 -18.96
C TYR A 401 -21.60 11.68 -19.32
N ARG A 402 -22.77 11.92 -19.90
CA ARG A 402 -23.19 13.25 -20.37
C ARG A 402 -24.48 13.69 -19.72
N TYR A 403 -24.52 14.92 -19.24
CA TYR A 403 -25.68 15.51 -18.59
C TYR A 403 -25.73 17.01 -18.82
N ASP A 404 -26.94 17.58 -18.83
CA ASP A 404 -27.13 19.02 -18.74
C ASP A 404 -27.20 19.40 -17.26
N GLN A 405 -26.39 20.36 -16.85
CA GLN A 405 -26.48 20.98 -15.53
C GLN A 405 -27.11 22.36 -15.66
N THR A 406 -28.23 22.57 -14.99
CA THR A 406 -28.88 23.88 -14.91
C THR A 406 -28.59 24.51 -13.56
N THR A 407 -28.13 25.76 -13.57
CA THR A 407 -28.05 26.63 -12.39
C THR A 407 -29.06 27.76 -12.54
N LEU A 408 -29.91 27.92 -11.53
CA LEU A 408 -30.87 29.01 -11.44
C LEU A 408 -30.43 29.99 -10.35
N ILE A 409 -30.55 31.28 -10.64
CA ILE A 409 -30.44 32.34 -9.63
C ILE A 409 -31.79 33.03 -9.55
N THR A 410 -32.45 32.89 -8.40
CA THR A 410 -33.69 33.60 -8.07
C THR A 410 -33.37 34.65 -7.02
N GLU A 411 -33.71 35.91 -7.31
CA GLU A 411 -33.45 37.03 -6.41
C GLU A 411 -34.74 37.40 -5.66
N ILE A 412 -34.66 37.54 -4.34
CA ILE A 412 -35.74 38.07 -3.51
C ILE A 412 -35.21 39.32 -2.83
N ASN A 413 -35.79 40.48 -3.15
CA ASN A 413 -35.40 41.78 -2.57
C ASN A 413 -33.86 42.01 -2.53
N GLY A 414 -33.17 41.73 -3.64
CA GLY A 414 -31.71 41.88 -3.77
C GLY A 414 -30.85 40.71 -3.27
N GLU A 415 -31.45 39.72 -2.58
CA GLU A 415 -30.75 38.55 -2.04
C GLU A 415 -30.84 37.36 -3.01
N SER A 416 -29.71 36.67 -3.24
CA SER A 416 -29.61 35.62 -4.27
C SER A 416 -29.79 34.21 -3.71
N PHE A 417 -30.69 33.44 -4.33
CA PHE A 417 -30.93 32.02 -4.05
C PHE A 417 -30.53 31.17 -5.24
N GLN A 418 -29.65 30.19 -5.02
CA GLN A 418 -29.16 29.29 -6.06
C GLN A 418 -29.87 27.94 -6.00
N SER A 419 -30.29 27.46 -7.17
CA SER A 419 -30.86 26.11 -7.35
C SER A 419 -30.07 25.38 -8.42
N ARG A 420 -29.90 24.06 -8.27
CA ARG A 420 -29.17 23.22 -9.24
C ARG A 420 -30.02 22.03 -9.68
N GLY A 421 -30.10 21.83 -10.99
CA GLY A 421 -30.74 20.67 -11.60
C GLY A 421 -29.81 19.93 -12.53
N LYS A 422 -30.10 18.65 -12.73
CA LYS A 422 -29.30 17.74 -13.55
C LYS A 422 -30.21 16.87 -14.40
N VAL A 423 -29.98 16.87 -15.71
CA VAL A 423 -30.70 16.02 -16.66
C VAL A 423 -29.71 15.13 -17.38
N VAL A 424 -29.76 13.82 -17.12
CA VAL A 424 -28.88 12.84 -17.77
C VAL A 424 -29.25 12.74 -19.25
N LYS A 425 -28.26 12.89 -20.13
CA LYS A 425 -28.40 12.70 -21.58
C LYS A 425 -27.90 11.34 -22.02
N ASP A 426 -26.78 10.90 -21.46
CA ASP A 426 -26.18 9.60 -21.72
C ASP A 426 -25.55 9.08 -20.43
N LYS A 427 -25.90 7.86 -20.03
CA LYS A 427 -25.31 7.21 -18.85
C LYS A 427 -23.84 6.86 -19.07
N GLY A 428 -23.40 6.63 -20.31
CA GLY A 428 -22.03 6.26 -20.64
C GLY A 428 -21.49 5.17 -19.71
N TRP A 429 -20.26 5.37 -19.24
CA TRP A 429 -19.59 4.46 -18.31
C TRP A 429 -20.32 4.24 -16.96
N ARG A 430 -21.20 5.16 -16.54
CA ARG A 430 -21.99 4.98 -15.30
C ARG A 430 -23.02 3.87 -15.42
N ALA A 431 -23.36 3.41 -16.63
CA ALA A 431 -24.19 2.22 -16.84
C ALA A 431 -23.54 0.92 -16.30
N VAL A 432 -22.21 0.90 -16.18
CA VAL A 432 -21.41 -0.27 -15.75
C VAL A 432 -21.24 -0.30 -14.23
N THR A 433 -21.26 0.87 -13.59
CA THR A 433 -21.07 1.00 -12.14
C THR A 433 -22.36 0.72 -11.36
N SER A 434 -22.25 -0.03 -10.26
CA SER A 434 -23.39 -0.27 -9.39
C SER A 434 -23.95 1.04 -8.80
N PRO A 435 -25.29 1.21 -8.72
CA PRO A 435 -25.92 2.39 -8.12
C PRO A 435 -25.46 2.70 -6.68
N ALA A 436 -25.06 1.66 -5.93
CA ALA A 436 -24.52 1.80 -4.57
C ALA A 436 -23.19 2.59 -4.51
N ALA A 437 -22.46 2.70 -5.64
CA ALA A 437 -21.23 3.49 -5.75
C ALA A 437 -21.48 4.99 -5.90
N GLU A 438 -22.72 5.41 -6.15
CA GLU A 438 -23.08 6.83 -6.34
C GLU A 438 -23.44 7.55 -5.04
N LYS A 439 -23.50 6.81 -3.92
CA LYS A 439 -23.59 7.40 -2.57
C LYS A 439 -22.19 7.65 -2.02
N ASP A 440 -21.44 8.60 -2.59
CA ASP A 440 -20.17 9.04 -1.98
C ASP A 440 -20.20 10.57 -1.78
N ASP A 441 -20.00 10.97 -0.52
CA ASP A 441 -19.63 12.29 0.00
C ASP A 441 -20.28 13.50 -0.68
N ALA A 442 -21.58 13.71 -0.43
CA ALA A 442 -22.13 15.05 -0.55
C ALA A 442 -21.31 15.97 0.36
N LYS A 443 -20.47 16.82 -0.23
CA LYS A 443 -19.80 17.91 0.50
C LYS A 443 -20.89 18.69 1.23
N ASP A 444 -20.71 18.98 2.52
CA ASP A 444 -21.70 19.69 3.36
C ASP A 444 -22.15 21.06 2.76
N GLU A 445 -21.51 21.58 1.71
CA GLU A 445 -21.87 22.81 1.00
C GLU A 445 -22.37 22.63 -0.45
N ALA A 446 -22.42 21.41 -0.99
CA ALA A 446 -22.94 21.17 -2.32
C ALA A 446 -24.45 21.45 -2.36
N LEU A 447 -24.91 22.19 -3.37
CA LEU A 447 -26.34 22.41 -3.59
C LEU A 447 -27.01 21.06 -3.89
N PRO A 448 -28.17 20.75 -3.29
CA PRO A 448 -28.90 19.54 -3.61
C PRO A 448 -29.32 19.57 -5.08
N GLU A 449 -29.09 18.46 -5.78
CA GLU A 449 -29.64 18.27 -7.11
C GLU A 449 -31.14 18.01 -7.01
N GLN A 450 -31.92 18.67 -7.86
CA GLN A 450 -33.36 18.47 -7.96
C GLN A 450 -33.81 18.43 -9.42
N VAL A 451 -34.99 17.88 -9.66
CA VAL A 451 -35.63 18.00 -10.97
C VAL A 451 -36.14 19.43 -11.10
N LEU A 452 -35.62 20.17 -12.07
CA LEU A 452 -36.04 21.55 -12.34
C LEU A 452 -37.01 21.57 -13.52
N VAL A 453 -38.23 22.04 -13.28
CA VAL A 453 -39.07 22.59 -14.35
C VAL A 453 -38.48 23.95 -14.69
N LEU A 454 -37.88 24.10 -15.88
CA LEU A 454 -37.06 25.25 -16.23
C LEU A 454 -37.91 26.54 -16.33
N PRO A 455 -37.80 27.49 -15.39
CA PRO A 455 -38.44 28.79 -15.54
C PRO A 455 -37.70 29.63 -16.60
N LYS A 456 -38.34 30.68 -17.09
CA LYS A 456 -37.69 31.69 -17.95
C LYS A 456 -37.07 32.78 -17.10
N LYS A 457 -36.01 33.41 -17.63
CA LYS A 457 -35.47 34.64 -17.03
C LYS A 457 -36.57 35.70 -17.00
N GLY A 458 -36.73 36.34 -15.85
CA GLY A 458 -37.79 37.32 -15.59
C GLY A 458 -39.04 36.72 -14.95
N ASP A 459 -39.17 35.39 -14.87
CA ASP A 459 -40.31 34.77 -14.21
C ASP A 459 -40.38 35.19 -12.73
N VAL A 460 -41.60 35.56 -12.32
CA VAL A 460 -41.92 35.88 -10.94
C VAL A 460 -42.41 34.61 -10.26
N LYS A 461 -41.78 34.25 -9.14
CA LYS A 461 -42.11 33.07 -8.33
C LYS A 461 -42.60 33.50 -6.96
N GLN A 462 -43.72 32.91 -6.55
CA GLN A 462 -44.22 33.07 -5.19
C GLN A 462 -43.28 32.34 -4.23
N VAL A 463 -42.82 33.05 -3.20
CA VAL A 463 -42.07 32.44 -2.09
C VAL A 463 -43.10 31.84 -1.13
N ARG A 464 -43.19 30.51 -1.10
CA ARG A 464 -44.15 29.79 -0.25
C ARG A 464 -43.67 29.67 1.18
N ASP A 465 -42.37 29.41 1.35
CA ASP A 465 -41.74 29.25 2.65
C ASP A 465 -40.29 29.74 2.63
N LEU A 466 -39.81 30.17 3.80
CA LEU A 466 -38.43 30.56 4.07
C LEU A 466 -37.96 29.85 5.33
N LYS A 467 -37.05 28.90 5.15
CA LYS A 467 -36.56 28.07 6.25
C LYS A 467 -35.12 28.45 6.61
N ILE A 468 -34.94 28.86 7.86
CA ILE A 468 -33.62 28.96 8.48
C ILE A 468 -33.26 27.58 9.03
N ASN A 469 -32.17 26.99 8.54
CA ASN A 469 -31.63 25.75 9.07
C ASN A 469 -30.39 26.06 9.91
N LYS A 470 -30.42 25.68 11.19
CA LYS A 470 -29.26 25.73 12.07
C LYS A 470 -28.39 24.49 11.84
N GLY A 471 -27.12 24.71 11.58
CA GLY A 471 -26.08 23.70 11.48
C GLY A 471 -24.93 23.99 12.42
N LYS A 472 -24.00 23.04 12.51
CA LYS A 472 -22.76 23.18 13.27
C LYS A 472 -21.60 22.68 12.45
N THR A 473 -20.47 23.38 12.45
CA THR A 473 -19.26 22.90 11.78
C THR A 473 -18.82 21.59 12.43
N LYS A 474 -18.30 20.66 11.62
CA LYS A 474 -17.83 19.35 12.06
C LYS A 474 -16.30 19.34 12.11
N PRO A 475 -15.68 18.63 13.08
CA PRO A 475 -14.24 18.40 13.05
C PRO A 475 -13.87 17.64 11.77
N PRO A 476 -12.60 17.72 11.32
CA PRO A 476 -12.15 16.90 10.21
C PRO A 476 -12.32 15.42 10.52
N ALA A 477 -12.77 14.62 9.55
CA ALA A 477 -12.93 13.19 9.75
C ALA A 477 -11.58 12.51 10.04
N ARG A 478 -11.58 11.49 10.90
CA ARG A 478 -10.40 10.64 11.08
C ARG A 478 -10.02 9.96 9.76
N TYR A 479 -8.77 9.53 9.69
CA TYR A 479 -8.34 8.74 8.55
C TYR A 479 -9.00 7.35 8.59
N THR A 480 -9.52 6.92 7.45
CA THR A 480 -9.70 5.51 7.14
C THR A 480 -8.46 5.02 6.39
N GLU A 481 -8.31 3.72 6.16
CA GLU A 481 -7.22 3.24 5.30
C GLU A 481 -7.32 3.83 3.89
N ALA A 482 -8.52 4.03 3.33
CA ALA A 482 -8.69 4.68 2.03
C ALA A 482 -8.17 6.12 2.03
N THR A 483 -8.54 6.94 3.02
CA THR A 483 -8.12 8.35 3.05
C THR A 483 -6.67 8.52 3.49
N LEU A 484 -6.12 7.58 4.28
CA LEU A 484 -4.70 7.53 4.60
C LEU A 484 -3.87 7.16 3.37
N LEU A 485 -4.29 6.17 2.58
CA LEU A 485 -3.61 5.82 1.32
C LEU A 485 -3.56 7.01 0.36
N THR A 486 -4.64 7.80 0.27
CA THR A 486 -4.62 9.07 -0.50
C THR A 486 -3.59 10.06 0.06
N ALA A 487 -3.51 10.21 1.39
CA ALA A 487 -2.56 11.11 2.01
C ALA A 487 -1.10 10.63 1.84
N MET A 488 -0.86 9.31 1.84
CA MET A 488 0.43 8.70 1.57
C MET A 488 0.83 8.85 0.11
N GLU A 489 -0.09 8.69 -0.83
CA GLU A 489 0.17 8.85 -2.27
C GLU A 489 0.45 10.29 -2.66
N SER A 490 -0.23 11.24 -2.02
CA SER A 490 -0.11 12.68 -2.27
C SER A 490 0.23 13.46 -1.00
N PRO A 491 1.44 13.27 -0.42
CA PRO A 491 1.83 13.92 0.82
C PRO A 491 2.23 15.38 0.63
N GLY A 492 2.22 15.89 -0.60
CA GLY A 492 2.68 17.24 -0.95
C GLY A 492 1.97 18.38 -0.23
N LYS A 493 0.74 18.16 0.27
CA LYS A 493 0.04 19.15 1.11
C LYS A 493 0.69 19.39 2.49
N PHE A 494 1.63 18.53 2.88
CA PHE A 494 2.38 18.60 4.14
C PHE A 494 3.84 19.03 3.91
N ILE A 495 4.16 19.52 2.70
CA ILE A 495 5.48 20.00 2.31
C ILE A 495 5.33 21.47 1.93
N GLU A 496 6.10 22.34 2.56
CA GLU A 496 6.07 23.78 2.28
C GLU A 496 6.87 24.12 1.01
N ASP A 497 7.99 23.42 0.79
CA ASP A 497 8.86 23.63 -0.37
C ASP A 497 8.22 23.12 -1.67
N GLU A 498 8.01 24.03 -2.62
CA GLU A 498 7.35 23.76 -3.89
C GLU A 498 8.09 22.72 -4.75
N GLU A 499 9.42 22.75 -4.78
CA GLU A 499 10.24 21.86 -5.61
C GLU A 499 10.23 20.42 -5.07
N LEU A 500 10.29 20.26 -3.74
CA LEU A 500 10.14 18.98 -3.07
C LEU A 500 8.72 18.44 -3.19
N ARG A 501 7.72 19.33 -3.16
CA ARG A 501 6.32 18.98 -3.38
C ARG A 501 6.11 18.37 -4.76
N GLU A 502 6.67 18.97 -5.81
CA GLU A 502 6.62 18.39 -7.16
C GLU A 502 7.35 17.04 -7.22
N THR A 503 8.51 16.93 -6.57
CA THR A 503 9.31 15.69 -6.59
C THR A 503 8.56 14.50 -6.00
N ILE A 504 7.83 14.70 -4.89
CA ILE A 504 7.15 13.59 -4.21
C ILE A 504 5.84 13.18 -4.88
N LYS A 505 5.28 13.98 -5.80
CA LYS A 505 3.99 13.67 -6.48
C LYS A 505 4.00 12.31 -7.20
N HIS A 506 5.15 11.89 -7.73
CA HIS A 506 5.26 10.67 -8.52
C HIS A 506 5.47 9.39 -7.68
N GLY A 507 5.83 9.51 -6.39
CA GLY A 507 6.14 8.35 -5.55
C GLY A 507 5.38 8.30 -4.22
N GLY A 508 5.00 9.45 -3.67
CA GLY A 508 4.41 9.56 -2.34
C GLY A 508 5.31 9.06 -1.21
N LEU A 509 4.70 8.82 -0.05
CA LEU A 509 5.28 8.09 1.06
C LEU A 509 5.10 6.59 0.86
N GLY A 510 6.18 5.92 0.48
CA GLY A 510 6.19 4.49 0.18
C GLY A 510 5.61 4.20 -1.21
N THR A 511 6.07 3.09 -1.78
CA THR A 511 5.61 2.58 -3.09
C THR A 511 4.26 1.87 -2.93
N PRO A 512 3.47 1.68 -4.02
CA PRO A 512 2.22 0.92 -3.95
C PRO A 512 2.36 -0.43 -3.24
N ALA A 513 3.49 -1.12 -3.47
CA ALA A 513 3.80 -2.41 -2.87
C ALA A 513 4.04 -2.38 -1.34
N THR A 514 4.34 -1.21 -0.75
CA THR A 514 4.78 -1.10 0.66
C THR A 514 3.80 -0.34 1.55
N ARG A 515 2.89 0.47 1.00
CA ARG A 515 1.94 1.28 1.81
C ARG A 515 1.07 0.42 2.73
N ALA A 516 0.54 -0.69 2.24
CA ALA A 516 -0.26 -1.63 3.04
C ALA A 516 0.54 -2.22 4.20
N GLU A 517 1.79 -2.62 3.95
CA GLU A 517 2.68 -3.17 4.99
C GLU A 517 3.04 -2.10 6.03
N ILE A 518 3.24 -0.85 5.62
CA ILE A 518 3.49 0.26 6.56
C ILE A 518 2.30 0.46 7.50
N ILE A 519 1.07 0.45 6.98
CA ILE A 519 -0.15 0.57 7.81
C ILE A 519 -0.25 -0.62 8.78
N GLU A 520 -0.05 -1.85 8.29
CA GLU A 520 -0.03 -3.04 9.14
C GLU A 520 1.06 -3.00 10.20
N LYS A 521 2.24 -2.43 9.90
CA LYS A 521 3.33 -2.26 10.85
C LYS A 521 2.98 -1.28 11.96
N LEU A 522 2.30 -0.17 11.64
CA LEU A 522 1.81 0.79 12.65
C LEU A 522 0.79 0.15 13.60
N LEU A 523 -0.11 -0.67 13.06
CA LEU A 523 -1.09 -1.44 13.83
C LEU A 523 -0.40 -2.52 14.68
N HIS A 524 0.50 -3.30 14.09
CA HIS A 524 1.23 -4.38 14.78
C HIS A 524 2.07 -3.86 15.95
N ASN A 525 2.70 -2.69 15.79
CA ASN A 525 3.49 -2.05 16.84
C ASN A 525 2.64 -1.30 17.87
N ASN A 526 1.32 -1.37 17.78
CA ASN A 526 0.35 -0.71 18.65
C ASN A 526 0.57 0.81 18.71
N TYR A 527 0.85 1.44 17.56
CA TYR A 527 0.83 2.90 17.44
C TYR A 527 -0.54 3.43 17.06
N VAL A 528 -1.29 2.64 16.30
CA VAL A 528 -2.61 2.95 15.79
C VAL A 528 -3.49 1.74 16.05
N GLU A 529 -4.79 1.98 16.21
CA GLU A 529 -5.81 0.93 16.28
C GLU A 529 -6.93 1.20 15.27
N ARG A 530 -7.62 0.13 14.87
CA ARG A 530 -8.83 0.21 14.03
C ARG A 530 -10.04 0.35 14.94
N GLN A 531 -10.77 1.46 14.84
CA GLN A 531 -12.09 1.64 15.44
C GLN A 531 -13.13 1.72 14.32
N GLY A 532 -13.81 0.61 14.04
CA GLY A 532 -14.62 0.47 12.83
C GLY A 532 -13.76 0.63 11.57
N LYS A 533 -14.06 1.62 10.73
CA LYS A 533 -13.25 1.97 9.54
C LYS A 533 -12.16 3.02 9.85
N GLU A 534 -12.20 3.66 11.02
CA GLU A 534 -11.29 4.74 11.39
C GLU A 534 -9.99 4.19 11.98
N LEU A 535 -8.91 4.94 11.76
CA LEU A 535 -7.59 4.73 12.34
C LEU A 535 -7.38 5.75 13.46
N VAL A 536 -7.25 5.27 14.69
CA VAL A 536 -7.11 6.10 15.90
C VAL A 536 -5.69 5.93 16.46
N PRO A 537 -4.94 7.01 16.74
CA PRO A 537 -3.62 6.88 17.33
C PRO A 537 -3.75 6.50 18.81
N THR A 538 -2.94 5.54 19.25
CA THR A 538 -2.79 5.16 20.66
C THR A 538 -1.90 6.17 21.40
N SER A 539 -1.89 6.14 22.74
CA SER A 539 -0.93 6.93 23.55
C SER A 539 0.51 6.63 23.16
N LYS A 540 0.84 5.36 22.89
CA LYS A 540 2.17 4.95 22.42
C LYS A 540 2.53 5.63 21.09
N GLY A 541 1.58 5.71 20.15
CA GLY A 541 1.75 6.39 18.87
C GLY A 541 2.01 7.89 19.03
N VAL A 542 1.19 8.56 19.85
CA VAL A 542 1.35 9.99 20.17
C VAL A 542 2.70 10.26 20.84
N GLN A 543 3.07 9.46 21.84
CA GLN A 543 4.36 9.60 22.53
C GLN A 543 5.54 9.38 21.58
N LEU A 544 5.51 8.37 20.70
CA LEU A 544 6.55 8.19 19.69
C LEU A 544 6.70 9.45 18.82
N ILE A 545 5.59 10.02 18.36
CA ILE A 545 5.61 11.27 17.57
C ILE A 545 6.14 12.44 18.38
N ASN A 546 6.10 12.44 19.71
CA ASN A 546 6.75 13.49 20.50
C ASN A 546 8.25 13.25 20.66
N LEU A 547 8.68 11.98 20.79
CA LEU A 547 10.08 11.59 21.06
C LEU A 547 10.99 11.56 19.82
N VAL A 548 10.44 11.33 18.63
CA VAL A 548 11.27 11.24 17.42
C VAL A 548 11.78 12.63 16.99
N SER A 549 12.88 12.70 16.23
CA SER A 549 13.33 13.96 15.62
C SER A 549 12.27 14.56 14.67
N PRO A 550 12.05 15.88 14.66
CA PRO A 550 11.12 16.54 13.74
C PRO A 550 11.32 16.14 12.27
N ALA A 551 12.57 15.98 11.83
CA ALA A 551 12.89 15.62 10.45
C ALA A 551 12.30 14.27 10.03
N LEU A 552 12.19 13.30 10.95
CA LEU A 552 11.62 11.98 10.67
C LEU A 552 10.08 11.95 10.71
N LYS A 553 9.43 12.99 11.23
CA LYS A 553 7.96 13.14 11.25
C LYS A 553 7.43 13.80 9.98
N SER A 554 8.31 14.47 9.23
CA SER A 554 7.94 15.20 8.02
C SER A 554 8.14 14.35 6.75
N PRO A 555 7.19 14.37 5.80
CA PRO A 555 7.39 13.75 4.49
C PRO A 555 8.51 14.39 3.67
N GLU A 556 8.95 15.60 4.02
CA GLU A 556 10.02 16.33 3.33
C GLU A 556 11.36 15.58 3.35
N LEU A 557 11.67 14.85 4.43
CA LEU A 557 12.89 14.03 4.47
C LEU A 557 12.86 12.96 3.38
N THR A 558 11.71 12.29 3.21
CA THR A 558 11.52 11.31 2.13
C THR A 558 11.57 11.99 0.77
N ALA A 559 10.94 13.17 0.59
CA ALA A 559 11.01 13.91 -0.67
C ALA A 559 12.45 14.27 -1.08
N ARG A 560 13.26 14.76 -0.14
CA ARG A 560 14.69 15.07 -0.36
C ARG A 560 15.48 13.83 -0.75
N TRP A 561 15.22 12.70 -0.10
CA TRP A 561 15.90 11.45 -0.45
C TRP A 561 15.50 10.98 -1.84
N GLU A 562 14.20 10.94 -2.18
CA GLU A 562 13.76 10.52 -3.51
C GLU A 562 14.32 11.42 -4.61
N ARG A 563 14.44 12.73 -4.38
CA ARG A 563 15.11 13.67 -5.30
C ARG A 563 16.54 13.24 -5.58
N ARG A 564 17.35 13.11 -4.52
CA ARG A 564 18.77 12.73 -4.64
C ARG A 564 18.95 11.36 -5.26
N LEU A 565 18.10 10.40 -4.92
CA LEU A 565 18.10 9.06 -5.52
C LEU A 565 17.72 9.11 -7.01
N ALA A 566 16.80 9.99 -7.42
CA ALA A 566 16.47 10.21 -8.82
C ALA A 566 17.62 10.90 -9.58
N ASP A 567 18.36 11.79 -8.93
CA ASP A 567 19.58 12.39 -9.51
C ASP A 567 20.67 11.33 -9.71
N ILE A 568 20.89 10.46 -8.71
CA ILE A 568 21.81 9.32 -8.84
C ILE A 568 21.37 8.41 -9.99
N ALA A 569 20.08 8.07 -10.09
CA ALA A 569 19.56 7.21 -11.15
C ALA A 569 19.74 7.80 -12.57
N ARG A 570 19.87 9.12 -12.69
CA ARG A 570 20.10 9.85 -13.95
C ARG A 570 21.57 10.18 -14.20
N GLY A 571 22.49 9.70 -13.36
CA GLY A 571 23.92 10.02 -13.44
C GLY A 571 24.26 11.47 -13.07
N LYS A 572 23.33 12.21 -12.44
CA LYS A 572 23.48 13.62 -12.03
C LYS A 572 23.85 13.79 -10.55
N GLY A 573 23.82 12.72 -9.76
CA GLY A 573 24.06 12.75 -8.31
C GLY A 573 25.19 11.82 -7.86
N GLY A 574 25.97 12.25 -6.87
CA GLY A 574 27.08 11.48 -6.31
C GLY A 574 26.63 10.44 -5.27
N LYS A 575 26.76 9.14 -5.58
CA LYS A 575 26.42 8.05 -4.62
C LYS A 575 27.25 8.10 -3.32
N LYS A 576 28.53 8.45 -3.41
CA LYS A 576 29.45 8.52 -2.26
C LYS A 576 29.06 9.62 -1.30
N GLU A 577 28.74 10.80 -1.84
CA GLU A 577 28.28 11.97 -1.08
C GLU A 577 26.93 11.67 -0.42
N PHE A 578 25.99 11.08 -1.15
CA PHE A 578 24.72 10.65 -0.58
C PHE A 578 24.91 9.72 0.63
N LEU A 579 25.70 8.67 0.50
CA LEU A 579 25.93 7.73 1.62
C LEU A 579 26.72 8.36 2.78
N ALA A 580 27.63 9.28 2.50
CA ALA A 580 28.35 10.03 3.54
C ALA A 580 27.38 10.88 4.37
N ASP A 581 26.49 11.62 3.71
CA ASP A 581 25.46 12.43 4.39
C ASP A 581 24.49 11.56 5.19
N ILE A 582 24.09 10.41 4.66
CA ILE A 582 23.23 9.45 5.35
C ILE A 582 23.89 8.94 6.64
N ARG A 583 25.19 8.61 6.59
CA ARG A 583 25.95 8.16 7.76
C ARG A 583 26.05 9.27 8.82
N ALA A 584 26.36 10.50 8.39
CA ALA A 584 26.38 11.67 9.27
C ALA A 584 25.00 11.93 9.90
N SER A 585 23.94 11.83 9.10
CA SER A 585 22.56 11.98 9.56
C SER A 585 22.17 10.90 10.57
N ALA A 586 22.51 9.63 10.31
CA ALA A 586 22.26 8.54 11.26
C ALA A 586 22.97 8.78 12.60
N ALA A 587 24.22 9.22 12.58
CA ALA A 587 24.96 9.56 13.78
C ALA A 587 24.32 10.73 14.55
N GLN A 588 23.93 11.79 13.84
CA GLN A 588 23.28 12.94 14.44
C GLN A 588 21.92 12.58 15.06
N LEU A 589 21.11 11.77 14.38
CA LEU A 589 19.82 11.31 14.88
C LEU A 589 19.96 10.45 16.15
N VAL A 590 20.93 9.53 16.18
CA VAL A 590 21.23 8.73 17.38
C VAL A 590 21.67 9.64 18.52
N LYS A 591 22.55 10.61 18.26
CA LYS A 591 23.02 11.58 19.27
C LYS A 591 21.86 12.38 19.85
N THR A 592 20.94 12.86 19.03
CA THR A 592 19.73 13.57 19.48
C THR A 592 18.86 12.68 20.37
N VAL A 593 18.62 11.43 19.99
CA VAL A 593 17.84 10.49 20.83
C VAL A 593 18.55 10.19 22.15
N ALA A 594 19.86 9.99 22.14
CA ALA A 594 20.64 9.70 23.34
C ALA A 594 20.62 10.88 24.34
N ALA A 595 20.65 12.11 23.83
CA ALA A 595 20.61 13.35 24.62
C ALA A 595 19.20 13.76 25.09
N ASP A 596 18.14 13.12 24.58
CA ASP A 596 16.76 13.44 24.95
C ASP A 596 16.52 13.18 26.45
N THR A 597 15.83 14.09 27.13
CA THR A 597 15.48 14.01 28.55
C THR A 597 14.01 13.67 28.80
N ALA A 598 13.22 13.54 27.73
CA ALA A 598 11.83 13.15 27.82
C ALA A 598 11.68 11.75 28.45
N VAL A 599 10.52 11.54 29.08
CA VAL A 599 10.19 10.26 29.71
C VAL A 599 9.07 9.61 28.94
N TYR A 600 9.32 8.42 28.42
CA TYR A 600 8.26 7.56 27.89
C TYR A 600 7.49 6.93 29.06
N LYS A 601 6.16 7.04 29.02
CA LYS A 601 5.27 6.44 30.03
C LYS A 601 4.35 5.45 29.35
N ALA A 602 4.56 4.17 29.62
CA ALA A 602 3.62 3.14 29.18
C ALA A 602 2.27 3.35 29.88
N ASP A 603 1.20 3.46 29.10
CA ASP A 603 -0.18 3.64 29.58
C ASP A 603 -0.89 2.29 29.79
N ASN A 604 -0.32 1.22 29.24
CA ASN A 604 -0.86 -0.13 29.29
C ASN A 604 -0.25 -0.98 30.40
N VAL A 605 0.25 -0.37 31.48
CA VAL A 605 0.78 -1.11 32.63
C VAL A 605 -0.36 -1.82 33.36
N SER A 606 -0.28 -3.15 33.44
CA SER A 606 -1.24 -3.99 34.16
C SER A 606 -0.89 -4.10 35.65
N ARG A 607 -1.80 -4.65 36.45
CA ARG A 607 -1.56 -5.00 37.85
C ARG A 607 -0.78 -6.31 38.03
N THR A 608 -0.56 -7.06 36.96
CA THR A 608 0.14 -8.36 37.01
C THR A 608 1.64 -8.14 37.07
N LYS A 609 2.31 -8.77 38.05
CA LYS A 609 3.77 -8.72 38.17
C LYS A 609 4.43 -9.82 37.33
N CYS A 610 5.57 -9.50 36.74
CA CYS A 610 6.39 -10.44 36.02
C CYS A 610 6.92 -11.50 36.98
N PRO A 611 6.71 -12.80 36.71
CA PRO A 611 7.19 -13.89 37.58
C PRO A 611 8.72 -13.99 37.61
N VAL A 612 9.42 -13.39 36.64
CA VAL A 612 10.89 -13.45 36.53
C VAL A 612 11.57 -12.31 37.27
N CYS A 613 11.04 -11.08 37.20
CA CYS A 613 11.72 -9.89 37.76
C CYS A 613 10.86 -9.04 38.70
N GLY A 614 9.61 -9.42 38.98
CA GLY A 614 8.71 -8.75 39.93
C GLY A 614 8.14 -7.40 39.47
N LYS A 615 8.62 -6.83 38.36
CA LYS A 615 8.11 -5.58 37.76
C LYS A 615 6.70 -5.78 37.17
N TYR A 616 5.88 -4.74 37.15
CA TYR A 616 4.56 -4.80 36.50
C TYR A 616 4.70 -5.09 35.00
N MET A 617 3.75 -5.86 34.46
CA MET A 617 3.70 -6.25 33.06
C MET A 617 2.82 -5.31 32.26
N LEU A 618 3.14 -5.11 30.99
CA LEU A 618 2.36 -4.35 30.02
C LEU A 618 1.31 -5.25 29.36
N LEU A 619 0.06 -4.79 29.29
CA LEU A 619 -1.01 -5.45 28.57
C LEU A 619 -0.99 -5.03 27.09
N VAL A 620 -0.75 -5.98 26.19
CA VAL A 620 -0.58 -5.75 24.76
C VAL A 620 -1.62 -6.55 23.99
N ASN A 621 -2.36 -5.88 23.12
CA ASN A 621 -3.28 -6.54 22.18
C ASN A 621 -2.48 -7.11 21.00
N GLY A 622 -2.61 -8.41 20.75
CA GLY A 622 -2.02 -9.08 19.60
C GLY A 622 -3.07 -9.78 18.74
N LYS A 623 -2.65 -10.29 17.57
CA LYS A 623 -3.53 -11.06 16.66
C LYS A 623 -4.15 -12.32 17.31
N ARG A 624 -3.49 -12.86 18.35
CA ARG A 624 -3.92 -14.07 19.09
C ARG A 624 -4.62 -13.75 20.42
N GLY A 625 -4.99 -12.49 20.66
CA GLY A 625 -5.57 -12.03 21.91
C GLY A 625 -4.60 -11.16 22.74
N ARG A 626 -4.99 -10.90 23.99
CA ARG A 626 -4.23 -10.02 24.89
C ARG A 626 -3.08 -10.78 25.56
N MET A 627 -1.93 -10.14 25.63
CA MET A 627 -0.69 -10.69 26.18
C MET A 627 -0.17 -9.74 27.26
N LEU A 628 0.34 -10.30 28.35
CA LEU A 628 1.16 -9.60 29.32
C LEU A 628 2.63 -9.72 28.89
N VAL A 629 3.32 -8.59 28.78
CA VAL A 629 4.73 -8.50 28.38
C VAL A 629 5.48 -7.76 29.48
N CYS A 630 6.58 -8.33 29.99
CA CYS A 630 7.38 -7.65 31.00
C CYS A 630 7.81 -6.26 30.51
N GLN A 631 7.65 -5.23 31.35
CA GLN A 631 8.07 -3.86 31.02
C GLN A 631 9.59 -3.71 30.91
N ASP A 632 10.35 -4.67 31.47
CA ASP A 632 11.80 -4.70 31.34
C ASP A 632 12.20 -5.55 30.14
N ARG A 633 12.80 -4.91 29.13
CA ARG A 633 13.22 -5.56 27.89
C ARG A 633 14.33 -6.59 28.13
N ALA A 634 15.18 -6.39 29.15
CA ALA A 634 16.23 -7.35 29.49
C ALA A 634 15.65 -8.64 30.07
N CYS A 635 14.49 -8.57 30.75
CA CYS A 635 13.79 -9.74 31.26
C CYS A 635 13.09 -10.54 30.16
N GLY A 636 12.43 -9.85 29.21
CA GLY A 636 11.86 -10.49 28.01
C GLY A 636 10.64 -11.40 28.22
N HIS A 637 10.19 -11.63 29.46
CA HIS A 637 9.06 -12.53 29.79
C HIS A 637 7.74 -12.09 29.16
N ARG A 638 6.95 -13.05 28.65
CA ARG A 638 5.63 -12.83 28.03
C ARG A 638 4.68 -13.97 28.36
N GLN A 639 3.40 -13.68 28.59
CA GLN A 639 2.35 -14.67 28.82
C GLN A 639 0.99 -14.18 28.28
N PRO A 640 0.03 -15.07 27.96
CA PRO A 640 -1.35 -14.66 27.70
C PRO A 640 -1.96 -13.95 28.91
N GLU A 641 -2.79 -12.93 28.71
CA GLU A 641 -3.50 -12.24 29.81
C GLU A 641 -4.44 -13.19 30.53
N LYS A 642 -5.17 -14.00 29.77
CA LYS A 642 -5.95 -15.13 30.29
C LYS A 642 -5.07 -16.37 30.30
N GLN A 643 -4.16 -16.46 31.28
CA GLN A 643 -3.84 -17.77 31.80
C GLN A 643 -5.02 -18.15 32.70
N ASP A 644 -5.75 -19.21 32.35
CA ASP A 644 -6.66 -19.82 33.31
C ASP A 644 -5.85 -20.09 34.58
N GLU A 645 -6.24 -19.47 35.70
CA GLU A 645 -5.65 -19.71 37.03
C GLU A 645 -5.93 -21.12 37.57
N PHE A 646 -6.45 -22.02 36.72
CA PHE A 646 -6.50 -23.45 36.97
C PHE A 646 -5.92 -24.18 35.77
N GLY A 647 -4.81 -24.89 35.99
CA GLY A 647 -4.31 -25.95 35.12
C GLY A 647 -5.27 -27.14 35.08
N GLY A 648 -6.47 -26.92 34.55
CA GLY A 648 -7.54 -27.91 34.45
C GLY A 648 -8.11 -27.85 33.05
N PHE A 649 -7.48 -28.57 32.11
CA PHE A 649 -8.15 -28.98 30.88
C PHE A 649 -9.53 -29.52 31.28
N LYS A 650 -10.61 -28.99 30.69
CA LYS A 650 -11.84 -29.77 30.47
C LYS A 650 -11.51 -30.89 29.48
N SER A 651 -10.64 -31.79 29.90
CA SER A 651 -10.44 -33.08 29.27
C SER A 651 -11.54 -33.97 29.82
N SER A 652 -12.34 -34.54 28.93
CA SER A 652 -13.27 -35.60 29.33
C SER A 652 -12.48 -36.66 30.09
N ARG A 653 -13.08 -37.30 31.11
CA ARG A 653 -12.45 -38.41 31.85
C ARG A 653 -11.83 -39.48 30.93
N LYS A 654 -12.36 -39.62 29.71
CA LYS A 654 -11.84 -40.47 28.63
C LYS A 654 -10.47 -40.02 28.09
N ALA A 655 -10.24 -38.71 27.92
CA ALA A 655 -8.98 -38.18 27.42
C ALA A 655 -7.85 -38.29 28.45
N ILE A 656 -8.14 -38.12 29.76
CA ILE A 656 -7.15 -38.30 30.84
C ILE A 656 -6.66 -39.75 30.89
N ALA A 657 -7.58 -40.72 30.80
CA ALA A 657 -7.23 -42.14 30.83
C ALA A 657 -6.39 -42.58 29.62
N VAL A 658 -6.66 -42.03 28.43
CA VAL A 658 -5.88 -42.29 27.22
C VAL A 658 -4.50 -41.65 27.31
N ASN A 659 -4.40 -40.43 27.83
CA ASN A 659 -3.11 -39.74 27.96
C ASN A 659 -2.22 -40.36 29.05
N GLN A 660 -2.80 -40.83 30.17
CA GLN A 660 -2.05 -41.59 31.18
C GLN A 660 -1.56 -42.94 30.65
N LYS A 661 -2.34 -43.63 29.81
CA LYS A 661 -1.89 -44.84 29.11
C LYS A 661 -0.75 -44.56 28.13
N LEU A 662 -0.82 -43.48 27.36
CA LEU A 662 0.24 -43.07 26.43
C LEU A 662 1.52 -42.66 27.18
N ILE A 663 1.40 -41.90 28.27
CA ILE A 663 2.55 -41.53 29.11
C ILE A 663 3.19 -42.77 29.72
N ALA A 664 2.40 -43.71 30.26
CA ALA A 664 2.95 -44.96 30.79
C ALA A 664 3.58 -45.87 29.70
N GLN A 665 3.09 -45.79 28.46
CA GLN A 665 3.58 -46.57 27.32
C GLN A 665 4.84 -45.98 26.67
N TYR A 666 5.07 -44.66 26.81
CA TYR A 666 6.16 -43.94 26.12
C TYR A 666 7.07 -43.13 27.06
N SER A 667 6.91 -43.23 28.39
CA SER A 667 7.85 -42.63 29.34
C SER A 667 9.04 -43.57 29.57
N ASP A 668 10.17 -43.26 28.96
CA ASP A 668 11.45 -43.87 29.29
C ASP A 668 11.79 -43.58 30.77
N LYS A 669 11.83 -44.61 31.60
CA LYS A 669 12.25 -44.52 33.02
C LYS A 669 13.78 -44.49 33.13
N GLY A 670 14.43 -43.62 32.36
CA GLY A 670 15.87 -43.39 32.42
C GLY A 670 16.22 -42.24 33.38
N PRO A 671 17.42 -42.25 34.01
CA PRO A 671 17.87 -41.14 34.85
C PRO A 671 17.93 -39.83 34.05
N ILE A 672 17.46 -38.74 34.66
CA ILE A 672 17.50 -37.38 34.11
C ILE A 672 18.97 -36.95 33.99
N GLY A 673 19.50 -36.85 32.77
CA GLY A 673 20.86 -36.34 32.57
C GLY A 673 21.47 -36.49 31.18
N GLN A 674 20.91 -37.31 30.29
CA GLN A 674 21.46 -37.47 28.93
C GLN A 674 20.57 -36.77 27.92
N SER A 675 21.15 -35.82 27.17
CA SER A 675 20.46 -35.19 26.06
C SER A 675 20.27 -36.19 24.92
N LEU A 676 19.29 -35.95 24.04
CA LEU A 676 19.10 -36.77 22.84
C LEU A 676 20.38 -36.84 21.97
N GLY A 677 21.25 -35.83 22.08
CA GLY A 677 22.56 -35.81 21.43
C GLY A 677 23.56 -36.79 22.04
N ASP A 678 23.51 -37.04 23.35
CA ASP A 678 24.42 -37.96 24.04
C ASP A 678 24.06 -39.42 23.73
N LEU A 679 22.77 -39.73 23.66
CA LEU A 679 22.26 -41.03 23.22
C LEU A 679 22.59 -41.32 21.75
N LEU A 680 22.52 -40.30 20.89
CA LEU A 680 22.92 -40.45 19.49
C LEU A 680 24.42 -40.68 19.35
N LYS A 681 25.24 -40.04 20.20
CA LYS A 681 26.69 -40.21 20.21
C LYS A 681 27.09 -41.62 20.68
N ALA A 682 26.48 -42.11 21.75
CA ALA A 682 26.70 -43.47 22.25
C ALA A 682 26.29 -44.54 21.21
N ALA A 683 25.17 -44.35 20.53
CA ALA A 683 24.71 -45.27 19.48
C ALA A 683 25.59 -45.27 18.22
N ILE A 684 26.26 -44.15 17.92
CA ILE A 684 27.25 -44.07 16.83
C ILE A 684 28.55 -44.78 17.26
N GLU A 685 29.02 -44.58 18.49
CA GLU A 685 30.22 -45.24 19.02
C GLU A 685 30.06 -46.77 19.15
N GLU A 686 28.86 -47.26 19.49
CA GLU A 686 28.57 -48.71 19.49
C GLU A 686 28.55 -49.30 18.08
N LYS A 687 28.09 -48.54 17.08
CA LYS A 687 28.11 -48.98 15.67
C LYS A 687 29.52 -49.04 15.09
N GLU A 688 30.40 -48.12 15.51
CA GLU A 688 31.80 -48.13 15.09
C GLU A 688 32.56 -49.32 15.72
N LYS A 689 32.26 -49.68 16.98
CA LYS A 689 32.83 -50.88 17.62
C LYS A 689 32.32 -52.21 17.06
N ALA A 690 31.10 -52.24 16.54
CA ALA A 690 30.52 -53.43 15.89
C ALA A 690 31.04 -53.65 14.46
N GLY A 691 31.75 -52.69 13.87
CA GLY A 691 32.33 -52.77 12.53
C GLY A 691 33.77 -53.27 12.44
N GLU A 692 34.43 -53.56 13.57
CA GLU A 692 35.81 -54.09 13.62
C GLU A 692 35.86 -55.61 13.87
N GLY A 693 34.73 -56.30 13.70
CA GLY A 693 34.56 -57.73 13.99
C GLY A 693 33.96 -58.58 12.87
N GLU A 694 34.17 -58.21 11.60
CA GLU A 694 33.99 -59.09 10.43
C GLU A 694 35.20 -59.03 9.49
#